data_AF-A0A2G9PUQ0-F1
#
_entry.id   AF-A0A2G9PUQ0-F1
#
_cell.length_a   1.000
_cell.length_b   1.000
_cell.length_c   1.000
_cell.angle_alpha   90.00
_cell.angle_beta   90.00
_cell.angle_gamma   90.00
#
_symmetry.space_group_name_H-M   'P 1'
#
loop_
_entity.id
_entity.type
_entity.pdbx_description
1 polymer ?
#
loop_
_entity_poly.entity_id
_entity_poly.type
_entity_poly.pdbx_seq_one_letter_code
_entity_poly.pdbx_strand_id
1 'polypeptide(L)'
;MKDEMLKKRAVDFLERYGCERLLGIGFGNISFDGLLSKTGYKDNSDGFFEELKEKLLKRKTGESDAISIGNVNIPHLFLMEILDEIMSGEELITIHDVSQLESVTNVVVRDKEKMQEVLDTYPVRFSKHIVRQMRLSKDVAFQYMPSVDELDPEGLTNTWVGQFHKGLLERMYQNRPIFVLNMACPVYCRFCFRKHKECRNQSAPTIKDVEDAVGYIAAHPEIKEVVLTGGDVFMNKATLMAAIDRLKGIPHIQTLRIATRNIAYYPDMFYKDDGFWMEYLKTEGRKLRDLGKRIEIATHFIHHDEISIKSLDLISDFVRGGIAVYVQTPFLKDCNEDPSVLIRLYGLLRSAGAEVHYIYIPCSAIQGNKAYWTPLSKGVETAKGLRDGLTDRAMPRICVATPIGKVDMNTSGWAVEQDGKRIWMRTSFTADYLKAFAEDFDMTDCRVNEEGTLDYRHLVPEGIGDKRLLFGKRKKTAKITTSADKVTLDRLRDACLFDQRDNFSISKTDISGLSRKHKTRVELDVGCEDLYDAMAYLREDRDITDVILSAKDGVVSVLDKVCSIVQMLRPIDHIVAIRLRELNLNYDPAIFTEDVIAVISGLQDLSIVRPLRMEVETQFLHETEFLDAHSRLADCFRRKGITVYANSQLLSGVNNGAEDMQKISYRCREKDIEFHHLYVCGMSLQDKWNEDKKIIADSVLDIATYLRRYGSGREIPRIIIRSQLGESDFNLTSRFIRTYEGIMLEGESLLFTKLAFDGDFLCGDL
;
A
#
# COMPACT_ATOMS: atom_id res chain seq x y z
N MET A 1 33.86 -28.54 0.66
CA MET A 1 32.42 -28.82 0.91
C MET A 1 31.60 -27.62 1.39
N LYS A 2 31.68 -27.15 2.65
CA LYS A 2 30.85 -25.99 3.07
C LYS A 2 31.23 -24.68 2.37
N ASP A 3 32.52 -24.42 2.16
CA ASP A 3 32.97 -23.16 1.56
C ASP A 3 32.83 -23.13 0.02
N GLU A 4 32.93 -24.28 -0.66
CA GLU A 4 32.60 -24.39 -2.10
C GLU A 4 31.11 -24.12 -2.37
N MET A 5 30.23 -24.56 -1.46
CA MET A 5 28.79 -24.31 -1.58
C MET A 5 28.46 -22.83 -1.35
N LEU A 6 29.11 -22.18 -0.36
CA LEU A 6 28.99 -20.74 -0.15
C LEU A 6 29.50 -19.94 -1.36
N LYS A 7 30.64 -20.35 -1.93
CA LYS A 7 31.17 -19.76 -3.17
C LYS A 7 30.17 -19.89 -4.31
N LYS A 8 29.62 -21.09 -4.54
CA LYS A 8 28.62 -21.32 -5.58
C LYS A 8 27.39 -20.42 -5.38
N ARG A 9 26.83 -20.37 -4.16
CA ARG A 9 25.69 -19.50 -3.85
C ARG A 9 26.00 -18.03 -4.07
N ALA A 10 27.16 -17.56 -3.65
CA ALA A 10 27.57 -16.17 -3.84
C ALA A 10 27.66 -15.80 -5.31
N VAL A 11 28.26 -16.67 -6.13
CA VAL A 11 28.32 -16.51 -7.60
C VAL A 11 26.92 -16.50 -8.19
N ASP A 12 26.11 -17.53 -7.90
CA ASP A 12 24.74 -17.65 -8.42
C ASP A 12 23.88 -16.42 -8.05
N PHE A 13 24.02 -15.91 -6.82
CA PHE A 13 23.29 -14.73 -6.36
C PHE A 13 23.73 -13.46 -7.10
N LEU A 14 25.03 -13.22 -7.24
CA LEU A 14 25.51 -12.01 -7.91
C LEU A 14 25.19 -12.03 -9.41
N GLU A 15 25.27 -13.19 -10.05
CA GLU A 15 24.90 -13.34 -11.47
C GLU A 15 23.40 -13.11 -11.70
N ARG A 16 22.54 -13.58 -10.79
CA ARG A 16 21.08 -13.47 -10.94
C ARG A 16 20.52 -12.15 -10.43
N TYR A 17 20.98 -11.68 -9.26
CA TYR A 17 20.36 -10.59 -8.50
C TYR A 17 21.31 -9.41 -8.26
N GLY A 18 22.51 -9.44 -8.83
CA GLY A 18 23.53 -8.41 -8.68
C GLY A 18 23.22 -7.10 -9.39
N CYS A 19 22.00 -6.56 -9.32
CA CYS A 19 21.68 -5.25 -9.88
C CYS A 19 21.75 -4.15 -8.81
N GLU A 20 21.99 -2.92 -9.26
CA GLU A 20 22.18 -1.78 -8.36
C GLU A 20 20.94 -1.48 -7.51
N ARG A 21 19.73 -1.69 -8.05
CA ARG A 21 18.49 -1.47 -7.30
C ARG A 21 18.40 -2.35 -6.06
N LEU A 22 18.80 -3.62 -6.16
CA LEU A 22 18.78 -4.56 -5.05
C LEU A 22 19.99 -4.37 -4.11
N LEU A 23 21.20 -4.21 -4.66
CA LEU A 23 22.44 -4.24 -3.88
C LEU A 23 23.01 -2.85 -3.53
N GLY A 24 22.47 -1.79 -4.09
CA GLY A 24 22.95 -0.42 -3.92
C GLY A 24 24.06 -0.02 -4.90
N ILE A 25 24.32 1.28 -4.94
CA ILE A 25 25.32 1.92 -5.83
C ILE A 25 26.70 1.28 -5.63
N GLY A 26 27.37 0.96 -6.73
CA GLY A 26 28.72 0.37 -6.73
C GLY A 26 28.77 -1.15 -6.49
N PHE A 27 27.62 -1.81 -6.39
CA PHE A 27 27.48 -3.28 -6.39
C PHE A 27 26.67 -3.81 -7.59
N GLY A 28 26.19 -2.91 -8.46
CA GLY A 28 25.55 -3.31 -9.72
C GLY A 28 26.52 -4.03 -10.65
N ASN A 29 26.12 -5.19 -11.14
CA ASN A 29 26.80 -6.12 -12.04
C ASN A 29 28.22 -6.51 -11.58
N ILE A 30 28.49 -6.49 -10.27
CA ILE A 30 29.79 -6.93 -9.73
C ILE A 30 29.91 -8.45 -9.83
N SER A 31 31.01 -8.94 -10.38
CA SER A 31 31.34 -10.37 -10.34
C SER A 31 31.83 -10.78 -8.95
N PHE A 32 31.79 -12.07 -8.63
CA PHE A 32 32.34 -12.54 -7.36
C PHE A 32 33.85 -12.24 -7.22
N ASP A 33 34.64 -12.41 -8.28
CA ASP A 33 36.06 -12.04 -8.28
C ASP A 33 36.29 -10.53 -8.13
N GLY A 34 35.37 -9.72 -8.68
CA GLY A 34 35.33 -8.28 -8.49
C GLY A 34 35.05 -7.90 -7.04
N LEU A 35 34.10 -8.60 -6.39
CA LEU A 35 33.81 -8.44 -4.97
C LEU A 35 35.03 -8.78 -4.12
N LEU A 36 35.65 -9.94 -4.36
CA LEU A 36 36.87 -10.38 -3.67
C LEU A 36 37.99 -9.35 -3.78
N SER A 37 38.23 -8.84 -4.99
CA SER A 37 39.22 -7.80 -5.24
C SER A 37 38.92 -6.51 -4.48
N LYS A 38 37.65 -6.07 -4.49
CA LYS A 38 37.19 -4.85 -3.80
C LYS A 38 37.34 -4.98 -2.28
N THR A 39 37.18 -6.18 -1.73
CA THR A 39 37.28 -6.47 -0.30
C THR A 39 38.69 -6.81 0.17
N GLY A 40 39.70 -6.85 -0.71
CA GLY A 40 41.08 -7.19 -0.36
C GLY A 40 41.40 -8.68 -0.30
N TYR A 41 40.51 -9.53 -0.84
CA TYR A 41 40.59 -10.99 -0.84
C TYR A 41 40.79 -11.56 -2.26
N LYS A 42 41.49 -10.82 -3.12
CA LYS A 42 41.75 -11.25 -4.50
C LYS A 42 42.35 -12.67 -4.51
N ASP A 43 41.75 -13.56 -5.31
CA ASP A 43 42.11 -14.97 -5.43
C ASP A 43 42.04 -15.79 -4.11
N ASN A 44 41.42 -15.26 -3.06
CA ASN A 44 41.30 -15.88 -1.72
C ASN A 44 39.84 -15.90 -1.23
N SER A 45 39.00 -16.72 -1.87
CA SER A 45 37.60 -16.88 -1.46
C SER A 45 37.44 -17.46 -0.05
N ASP A 46 38.36 -18.32 0.37
CA ASP A 46 38.26 -19.01 1.65
C ASP A 46 38.45 -18.01 2.80
N GLY A 47 39.48 -17.16 2.72
CA GLY A 47 39.70 -16.08 3.68
C GLY A 47 38.52 -15.09 3.74
N PHE A 48 37.91 -14.77 2.58
CA PHE A 48 36.72 -13.90 2.54
C PHE A 48 35.55 -14.52 3.34
N PHE A 49 35.26 -15.81 3.10
CA PHE A 49 34.18 -16.48 3.82
C PHE A 49 34.51 -16.75 5.28
N GLU A 50 35.77 -16.98 5.64
CA GLU A 50 36.21 -17.09 7.04
C GLU A 50 35.91 -15.80 7.82
N GLU A 51 36.36 -14.63 7.32
CA GLU A 51 36.07 -13.34 7.96
C GLU A 51 34.55 -13.09 8.03
N LEU A 52 33.83 -13.35 6.93
CA LEU A 52 32.40 -13.11 6.86
C LEU A 52 31.61 -14.00 7.83
N LYS A 53 31.93 -15.30 7.91
CA LYS A 53 31.31 -16.24 8.87
C LYS A 53 31.58 -15.79 10.30
N GLU A 54 32.82 -15.41 10.61
CA GLU A 54 33.18 -14.95 11.95
C GLU A 54 32.33 -13.75 12.37
N LYS A 55 32.20 -12.75 11.50
CA LYS A 55 31.37 -11.56 11.76
C LYS A 55 29.90 -11.92 11.90
N LEU A 56 29.34 -12.70 10.99
CA LEU A 56 27.92 -13.05 11.00
C LEU A 56 27.50 -13.89 12.20
N LEU A 57 28.30 -14.88 12.59
CA LEU A 57 27.97 -15.80 13.70
C LEU A 57 28.15 -15.16 15.08
N LYS A 58 29.11 -14.23 15.23
CA LYS A 58 29.33 -13.51 16.49
C LYS A 58 28.39 -12.32 16.68
N ARG A 59 27.85 -11.77 15.60
CA ARG A 59 26.97 -10.60 15.63
C ARG A 59 25.77 -10.83 16.52
N LYS A 60 25.44 -9.83 17.34
CA LYS A 60 24.25 -9.88 18.20
C LYS A 60 23.04 -9.34 17.45
N THR A 61 21.88 -9.90 17.75
CA THR A 61 20.61 -9.35 17.23
C THR A 61 20.47 -7.89 17.68
N GLY A 62 20.09 -7.00 16.76
CA GLY A 62 19.87 -5.59 17.07
C GLY A 62 21.09 -4.68 16.93
N GLU A 63 22.27 -5.19 16.55
CA GLU A 63 23.44 -4.35 16.25
C GLU A 63 23.21 -3.53 14.97
N SER A 64 23.56 -2.24 15.00
CA SER A 64 23.29 -1.27 13.93
C SER A 64 24.40 -1.11 12.90
N ASP A 65 25.62 -1.54 13.21
CA ASP A 65 26.78 -1.26 12.36
C ASP A 65 26.71 -2.06 11.05
N ALA A 66 27.11 -1.47 9.93
CA ALA A 66 27.19 -2.21 8.68
C ALA A 66 28.17 -3.39 8.79
N ILE A 67 27.88 -4.50 8.10
CA ILE A 67 28.84 -5.61 8.00
C ILE A 67 29.79 -5.31 6.87
N SER A 68 31.03 -4.96 7.21
CA SER A 68 32.08 -4.69 6.23
C SER A 68 33.06 -5.85 6.15
N ILE A 69 33.63 -6.09 4.97
CA ILE A 69 34.81 -6.94 4.76
C ILE A 69 35.90 -6.07 4.15
N GLY A 70 37.07 -6.01 4.79
CA GLY A 70 38.01 -4.91 4.55
C GLY A 70 37.34 -3.55 4.76
N ASN A 71 37.40 -2.67 3.76
CA ASN A 71 36.78 -1.33 3.79
C ASN A 71 35.43 -1.24 3.04
N VAL A 72 34.80 -2.38 2.77
CA VAL A 72 33.61 -2.46 1.90
C VAL A 72 32.41 -2.95 2.70
N ASN A 73 31.36 -2.14 2.78
CA ASN A 73 30.07 -2.55 3.36
C ASN A 73 29.38 -3.55 2.44
N ILE A 74 29.09 -4.74 2.94
CA ILE A 74 28.47 -5.80 2.16
C ILE A 74 26.94 -5.58 2.11
N PRO A 75 26.30 -5.68 0.91
CA PRO A 75 24.87 -5.44 0.77
C PRO A 75 23.99 -6.39 1.59
N HIS A 76 22.91 -5.85 2.18
CA HIS A 76 21.98 -6.59 3.04
C HIS A 76 21.43 -7.88 2.40
N LEU A 77 20.93 -7.80 1.15
CA LEU A 77 20.34 -8.97 0.48
C LEU A 77 21.37 -10.07 0.18
N PHE A 78 22.63 -9.69 -0.10
CA PHE A 78 23.72 -10.66 -0.26
C PHE A 78 24.03 -11.35 1.07
N LEU A 79 24.09 -10.58 2.18
CA LEU A 79 24.27 -11.14 3.52
C LEU A 79 23.14 -12.09 3.92
N MET A 80 21.90 -11.75 3.57
CA MET A 80 20.74 -12.63 3.80
C MET A 80 20.88 -13.97 3.07
N GLU A 81 21.33 -13.97 1.82
CA GLU A 81 21.57 -15.19 1.04
C GLU A 81 22.65 -16.06 1.70
N ILE A 82 23.75 -15.45 2.16
CA ILE A 82 24.82 -16.17 2.84
C ILE A 82 24.36 -16.73 4.20
N LEU A 83 23.57 -15.95 4.96
CA LEU A 83 22.97 -16.41 6.23
C LEU A 83 21.96 -17.54 6.04
N ASP A 84 21.23 -17.58 4.93
CA ASP A 84 20.30 -18.67 4.62
C ASP A 84 21.03 -20.02 4.55
N GLU A 85 22.26 -20.02 4.05
CA GLU A 85 23.11 -21.20 3.99
C GLU A 85 23.81 -21.51 5.34
N ILE A 86 24.41 -20.50 5.99
CA ILE A 86 25.15 -20.70 7.25
C ILE A 86 24.20 -21.10 8.39
N MET A 87 23.05 -20.45 8.48
CA MET A 87 22.05 -20.65 9.53
C MET A 87 20.82 -21.37 8.97
N SER A 88 20.99 -22.41 8.17
CA SER A 88 19.93 -23.11 7.44
C SER A 88 18.79 -23.65 8.32
N GLY A 89 17.67 -24.00 7.66
CA GLY A 89 16.44 -24.46 8.31
C GLY A 89 15.25 -23.50 8.14
N GLU A 90 14.06 -24.02 8.37
CA GLU A 90 12.77 -23.34 8.18
C GLU A 90 11.84 -23.50 9.40
N GLU A 91 12.39 -23.98 10.51
CA GLU A 91 11.64 -24.24 11.72
C GLU A 91 11.18 -22.94 12.41
N LEU A 92 10.08 -23.08 13.15
CA LEU A 92 9.57 -22.04 14.03
C LEU A 92 10.03 -22.32 15.45
N ILE A 93 10.67 -21.34 16.07
CA ILE A 93 11.27 -21.44 17.40
C ILE A 93 10.38 -20.66 18.37
N THR A 94 9.68 -21.37 19.26
CA THR A 94 8.92 -20.72 20.35
C THR A 94 9.84 -20.51 21.54
N ILE A 95 9.84 -19.30 22.09
CA ILE A 95 10.71 -18.93 23.21
C ILE A 95 9.87 -18.97 24.48
N HIS A 96 10.27 -19.84 25.41
CA HIS A 96 9.61 -20.04 26.70
C HIS A 96 10.39 -19.40 27.86
N ASP A 97 11.70 -19.31 27.72
CA ASP A 97 12.57 -18.79 28.77
C ASP A 97 13.68 -17.90 28.21
N VAL A 98 14.30 -17.14 29.12
CA VAL A 98 15.37 -16.20 28.78
C VAL A 98 16.58 -16.91 28.18
N SER A 99 16.92 -18.13 28.62
CA SER A 99 18.09 -18.85 28.10
C SER A 99 17.91 -19.22 26.64
N GLN A 100 16.70 -19.62 26.24
CA GLN A 100 16.33 -19.85 24.86
C GLN A 100 16.42 -18.55 24.03
N LEU A 101 15.92 -17.43 24.58
CA LEU A 101 16.02 -16.13 23.91
C LEU A 101 17.49 -15.75 23.65
N GLU A 102 18.34 -15.81 24.67
CA GLU A 102 19.77 -15.49 24.56
C GLU A 102 20.48 -16.39 23.55
N SER A 103 20.21 -17.70 23.59
CA SER A 103 20.78 -18.70 22.68
C SER A 103 20.42 -18.44 21.21
N VAL A 104 19.16 -18.11 20.92
CA VAL A 104 18.70 -17.88 19.55
C VAL A 104 19.20 -16.53 19.01
N THR A 105 19.30 -15.52 19.86
CA THR A 105 19.52 -14.12 19.44
C THR A 105 20.96 -13.62 19.64
N ASN A 106 21.81 -14.39 20.32
CA ASN A 106 23.15 -13.99 20.81
C ASN A 106 23.14 -12.69 21.65
N VAL A 107 21.99 -12.28 22.17
CA VAL A 107 21.87 -11.12 23.07
C VAL A 107 22.00 -11.62 24.50
N VAL A 108 22.71 -10.86 25.34
CA VAL A 108 22.73 -11.09 26.79
C VAL A 108 21.67 -10.21 27.43
N VAL A 109 20.71 -10.82 28.09
CA VAL A 109 19.61 -10.12 28.78
C VAL A 109 20.12 -9.67 30.15
N ARG A 110 20.06 -8.36 30.40
CA ARG A 110 20.53 -7.75 31.65
C ARG A 110 19.63 -8.08 32.85
N ASP A 111 18.32 -7.90 32.68
CA ASP A 111 17.32 -8.17 33.72
C ASP A 111 16.51 -9.42 33.33
N LYS A 112 17.01 -10.59 33.75
CA LYS A 112 16.43 -11.88 33.36
C LYS A 112 15.07 -12.13 34.00
N GLU A 113 14.85 -11.64 35.22
CA GLU A 113 13.58 -11.81 35.93
C GLU A 113 12.46 -11.05 35.22
N LYS A 114 12.65 -9.76 34.92
CA LYS A 114 11.65 -8.98 34.18
C LYS A 114 11.47 -9.48 32.75
N MET A 115 12.54 -9.90 32.08
CA MET A 115 12.40 -10.49 30.76
C MET A 115 11.57 -11.78 30.79
N GLN A 116 11.73 -12.62 31.82
CA GLN A 116 10.88 -13.79 31.98
C GLN A 116 9.41 -13.39 32.17
N GLU A 117 9.12 -12.34 32.95
CA GLU A 117 7.75 -11.81 33.09
C GLU A 117 7.17 -11.35 31.74
N VAL A 118 7.98 -10.71 30.89
CA VAL A 118 7.58 -10.34 29.51
C VAL A 118 7.27 -11.58 28.67
N LEU A 119 8.13 -12.60 28.74
CA LEU A 119 7.94 -13.87 28.03
C LEU A 119 6.71 -14.63 28.52
N ASP A 120 6.37 -14.50 29.80
CA ASP A 120 5.19 -15.10 30.42
C ASP A 120 3.90 -14.37 30.01
N THR A 121 3.96 -13.04 29.87
CA THR A 121 2.83 -12.17 29.48
C THR A 121 2.54 -12.18 27.99
N TYR A 122 3.58 -12.12 27.16
CA TYR A 122 3.49 -11.97 25.70
C TYR A 122 4.20 -13.12 24.98
N PRO A 123 3.57 -13.77 23.99
CA PRO A 123 4.20 -14.87 23.29
C PRO A 123 5.35 -14.37 22.42
N VAL A 124 6.42 -15.17 22.35
CA VAL A 124 7.56 -14.94 21.45
C VAL A 124 7.77 -16.19 20.62
N ARG A 125 7.81 -15.99 19.31
CA ARG A 125 8.12 -17.03 18.34
C ARG A 125 8.81 -16.40 17.15
N PHE A 126 9.86 -17.05 16.68
CA PHE A 126 10.63 -16.62 15.52
C PHE A 126 10.61 -17.70 14.44
N SER A 127 10.60 -17.28 13.18
CA SER A 127 11.05 -18.12 12.08
C SER A 127 12.58 -17.99 11.98
N LYS A 128 13.24 -19.01 11.41
CA LYS A 128 14.66 -18.88 11.02
C LYS A 128 14.92 -17.68 10.13
N HIS A 129 14.00 -17.36 9.22
CA HIS A 129 14.07 -16.19 8.36
C HIS A 129 14.22 -14.88 9.16
N ILE A 130 13.35 -14.66 10.17
CA ILE A 130 13.43 -13.49 11.03
C ILE A 130 14.69 -13.49 11.88
N VAL A 131 15.13 -14.64 12.41
CA VAL A 131 16.40 -14.69 13.16
C VAL A 131 17.58 -14.21 12.30
N ARG A 132 17.61 -14.56 11.00
CA ARG A 132 18.63 -14.06 10.06
C ARG A 132 18.49 -12.55 9.82
N GLN A 133 17.28 -12.05 9.58
CA GLN A 133 17.06 -10.61 9.36
C GLN A 133 17.41 -9.77 10.59
N MET A 134 16.99 -10.20 11.78
CA MET A 134 17.30 -9.53 13.06
C MET A 134 18.81 -9.52 13.37
N ARG A 135 19.57 -10.49 12.85
CA ARG A 135 21.04 -10.51 12.91
C ARG A 135 21.64 -9.34 12.13
N LEU A 136 21.02 -8.97 11.01
CA LEU A 136 21.52 -7.96 10.08
C LEU A 136 20.94 -6.56 10.32
N SER A 137 19.73 -6.47 10.87
CA SER A 137 18.98 -5.23 10.98
C SER A 137 18.44 -5.01 12.38
N LYS A 138 18.83 -3.88 12.97
CA LYS A 138 18.26 -3.39 14.23
C LYS A 138 16.78 -3.04 14.09
N ASP A 139 16.35 -2.56 12.93
CA ASP A 139 14.98 -2.14 12.67
C ASP A 139 14.05 -3.34 12.51
N VAL A 140 14.54 -4.46 11.98
CA VAL A 140 13.83 -5.73 12.02
C VAL A 140 13.81 -6.30 13.44
N ALA A 141 14.95 -6.28 14.15
CA ALA A 141 15.01 -6.73 15.55
C ALA A 141 14.02 -5.97 16.44
N PHE A 142 13.91 -4.65 16.26
CA PHE A 142 12.99 -3.79 17.02
C PHE A 142 11.51 -4.19 16.88
N GLN A 143 11.14 -4.88 15.81
CA GLN A 143 9.76 -5.33 15.57
C GLN A 143 9.40 -6.64 16.27
N TYR A 144 10.40 -7.45 16.65
CA TYR A 144 10.21 -8.84 17.09
C TYR A 144 10.90 -9.18 18.42
N MET A 145 12.00 -8.51 18.77
CA MET A 145 12.71 -8.73 20.03
C MET A 145 11.89 -8.22 21.22
N PRO A 146 11.67 -9.04 22.26
CA PRO A 146 11.01 -8.57 23.46
C PRO A 146 11.88 -7.55 24.21
N SER A 147 11.23 -6.55 24.84
CA SER A 147 11.86 -5.60 25.76
C SER A 147 11.21 -5.66 27.15
N VAL A 148 11.99 -5.35 28.19
CA VAL A 148 11.46 -5.17 29.56
C VAL A 148 10.51 -3.98 29.67
N ASP A 149 10.61 -3.01 28.74
CA ASP A 149 9.70 -1.85 28.69
C ASP A 149 8.26 -2.25 28.35
N GLU A 150 8.06 -3.48 27.86
CA GLU A 150 6.73 -3.99 27.54
C GLU A 150 5.87 -4.32 28.78
N LEU A 151 6.48 -4.30 29.98
CA LEU A 151 5.76 -4.38 31.24
C LEU A 151 5.07 -3.05 31.62
N ASP A 152 5.30 -1.96 30.88
CA ASP A 152 4.56 -0.71 31.07
C ASP A 152 3.05 -0.98 30.87
N PRO A 153 2.20 -0.71 31.89
CA PRO A 153 0.77 -0.96 31.84
C PRO A 153 0.00 0.07 31.00
N GLU A 154 0.64 1.14 30.53
CA GLU A 154 0.00 2.19 29.76
C GLU A 154 -0.40 1.70 28.36
N GLY A 155 -1.62 2.04 27.96
CA GLY A 155 -2.17 1.71 26.65
C GLY A 155 -3.46 0.91 26.76
N LEU A 156 -3.96 0.45 25.62
CA LEU A 156 -5.18 -0.36 25.53
C LEU A 156 -4.83 -1.84 25.63
N THR A 157 -5.57 -2.60 26.42
CA THR A 157 -5.40 -4.06 26.58
C THR A 157 -6.01 -4.84 25.40
N ASN A 158 -7.16 -4.37 24.91
CA ASN A 158 -7.88 -4.91 23.77
C ASN A 158 -8.22 -3.78 22.79
N THR A 159 -7.80 -3.88 21.53
CA THR A 159 -8.04 -2.82 20.53
C THR A 159 -8.82 -3.24 19.31
N TRP A 160 -9.00 -4.54 19.10
CA TRP A 160 -9.69 -5.05 17.91
C TRP A 160 -10.65 -6.16 18.29
N VAL A 161 -11.75 -5.75 18.90
CA VAL A 161 -13.03 -6.42 18.74
C VAL A 161 -13.78 -5.49 17.79
N GLY A 162 -14.14 -5.97 16.59
CA GLY A 162 -15.10 -5.23 15.78
C GLY A 162 -16.34 -4.89 16.61
N GLN A 163 -17.14 -3.91 16.19
CA GLN A 163 -18.36 -3.56 16.91
C GLN A 163 -19.34 -4.75 17.04
N PHE A 164 -19.17 -5.75 16.17
CA PHE A 164 -19.85 -7.03 16.23
C PHE A 164 -18.83 -8.17 16.34
N HIS A 165 -19.14 -9.18 17.16
CA HIS A 165 -18.40 -10.43 17.26
C HIS A 165 -19.36 -11.62 17.41
N LYS A 166 -19.23 -12.64 16.55
CA LYS A 166 -19.99 -13.88 16.62
C LYS A 166 -19.19 -15.04 16.04
N GLY A 167 -18.78 -15.98 16.90
CA GLY A 167 -17.93 -17.10 16.49
C GLY A 167 -16.64 -16.59 15.86
N LEU A 168 -16.38 -16.98 14.61
CA LEU A 168 -15.18 -16.58 13.86
C LEU A 168 -15.30 -15.21 13.16
N LEU A 169 -16.45 -14.53 13.27
CA LEU A 169 -16.70 -13.27 12.58
C LEU A 169 -16.58 -12.07 13.51
N GLU A 170 -15.84 -11.08 13.04
CA GLU A 170 -15.82 -9.71 13.58
C GLU A 170 -16.26 -8.73 12.49
N ARG A 171 -17.00 -7.67 12.82
CA ARG A 171 -17.32 -6.60 11.85
C ARG A 171 -16.98 -5.23 12.41
N MET A 172 -16.26 -4.44 11.62
CA MET A 172 -16.18 -2.99 11.79
C MET A 172 -17.02 -2.23 10.75
N TYR A 173 -17.47 -2.93 9.71
CA TYR A 173 -18.18 -2.34 8.58
C TYR A 173 -19.33 -3.25 8.20
N GLN A 174 -20.38 -2.65 7.66
CA GLN A 174 -21.56 -3.36 7.20
C GLN A 174 -21.23 -4.31 6.04
N ASN A 175 -20.45 -3.87 5.04
CA ASN A 175 -20.24 -4.66 3.83
C ASN A 175 -19.06 -5.65 3.86
N ARG A 176 -18.30 -5.75 4.96
CA ARG A 176 -17.09 -6.59 5.02
C ARG A 176 -16.74 -7.09 6.42
N PRO A 177 -17.00 -8.38 6.73
CA PRO A 177 -16.51 -8.99 7.95
C PRO A 177 -15.03 -9.36 7.86
N ILE A 178 -14.43 -9.42 9.04
CA ILE A 178 -13.15 -10.05 9.36
C ILE A 178 -13.48 -11.48 9.78
N PHE A 179 -12.85 -12.46 9.12
CA PHE A 179 -13.08 -13.89 9.34
C PHE A 179 -11.81 -14.50 9.94
N VAL A 180 -11.82 -14.73 11.25
CA VAL A 180 -10.68 -15.17 12.06
C VAL A 180 -10.58 -16.70 12.00
N LEU A 181 -9.72 -17.22 11.12
CA LEU A 181 -9.61 -18.66 10.85
C LEU A 181 -8.59 -19.39 11.74
N ASN A 182 -7.77 -18.64 12.47
CA ASN A 182 -6.77 -19.15 13.39
C ASN A 182 -6.26 -18.03 14.31
N MET A 183 -5.78 -18.33 15.52
CA MET A 183 -5.24 -17.32 16.46
C MET A 183 -3.71 -17.37 16.63
N ALA A 184 -3.03 -18.38 16.12
CA ALA A 184 -1.57 -18.45 16.17
C ALA A 184 -0.90 -17.69 15.01
N CYS A 185 0.30 -17.14 15.24
CA CYS A 185 1.17 -16.64 14.18
C CYS A 185 2.45 -17.48 14.14
N PRO A 186 3.11 -17.60 12.98
CA PRO A 186 4.45 -18.17 12.91
C PRO A 186 5.49 -17.23 13.55
N VAL A 187 5.27 -15.92 13.49
CA VAL A 187 6.09 -14.90 14.17
C VAL A 187 5.19 -13.88 14.86
N TYR A 188 5.52 -13.50 16.10
CA TYR A 188 4.74 -12.52 16.87
C TYR A 188 5.40 -11.14 16.85
N CYS A 189 4.69 -10.16 16.28
CA CYS A 189 5.12 -8.76 16.23
C CYS A 189 4.89 -8.09 17.59
N ARG A 190 5.86 -7.31 18.08
CA ARG A 190 5.76 -6.65 19.40
C ARG A 190 4.78 -5.47 19.43
N PHE A 191 4.29 -5.03 18.28
CA PHE A 191 3.24 -4.02 18.11
C PHE A 191 1.86 -4.60 17.78
N CYS A 192 1.67 -5.93 17.88
CA CYS A 192 0.42 -6.59 17.46
C CYS A 192 -0.79 -6.14 18.30
N PHE A 193 -1.95 -5.95 17.66
CA PHE A 193 -3.22 -5.68 18.35
C PHE A 193 -3.68 -6.80 19.29
N ARG A 194 -3.23 -8.04 19.04
CA ARG A 194 -3.56 -9.27 19.78
C ARG A 194 -2.33 -9.82 20.50
N LYS A 195 -1.51 -8.93 21.08
CA LYS A 195 -0.20 -9.26 21.64
C LYS A 195 -0.29 -10.12 22.91
N HIS A 196 -1.26 -9.85 23.79
CA HIS A 196 -1.43 -10.60 25.04
C HIS A 196 -1.67 -12.10 24.78
N LYS A 197 -1.04 -12.98 25.57
CA LYS A 197 -1.26 -14.44 25.46
C LYS A 197 -2.72 -14.82 25.71
N GLU A 198 -3.40 -14.11 26.61
CA GLU A 198 -4.81 -14.34 26.93
C GLU A 198 -5.71 -14.27 25.70
N CYS A 199 -5.43 -13.34 24.77
CA CYS A 199 -6.17 -13.24 23.51
C CYS A 199 -6.04 -14.51 22.64
N ARG A 200 -5.06 -15.38 22.90
CA ARG A 200 -4.72 -16.56 22.10
C ARG A 200 -5.05 -17.88 22.80
N ASN A 201 -5.51 -17.85 24.05
CA ASN A 201 -5.97 -19.01 24.81
C ASN A 201 -7.40 -19.41 24.40
N GLN A 202 -7.60 -19.63 23.10
CA GLN A 202 -8.88 -20.06 22.53
C GLN A 202 -8.69 -21.39 21.81
N SER A 203 -9.76 -22.19 21.71
CA SER A 203 -9.72 -23.43 20.94
C SER A 203 -9.44 -23.13 19.47
N ALA A 204 -8.64 -23.98 18.82
CA ALA A 204 -8.37 -23.82 17.39
C ALA A 204 -9.67 -23.95 16.59
N PRO A 205 -9.97 -23.04 15.65
CA PRO A 205 -11.16 -23.12 14.82
C PRO A 205 -11.24 -24.43 14.02
N THR A 206 -12.44 -24.99 13.92
CA THR A 206 -12.76 -26.19 13.15
C THR A 206 -13.47 -25.86 11.83
N ILE A 207 -13.63 -26.85 10.95
CA ILE A 207 -14.42 -26.69 9.72
C ILE A 207 -15.88 -26.35 10.04
N LYS A 208 -16.44 -26.91 11.12
CA LYS A 208 -17.82 -26.61 11.54
C LYS A 208 -17.99 -25.13 11.90
N ASP A 209 -17.03 -24.57 12.65
CA ASP A 209 -17.05 -23.14 13.00
C ASP A 209 -16.98 -22.25 11.75
N VAL A 210 -16.25 -22.69 10.72
CA VAL A 210 -16.20 -22.04 9.40
C VAL A 210 -17.57 -22.12 8.71
N GLU A 211 -18.23 -23.27 8.72
CA GLU A 211 -19.55 -23.45 8.11
C GLU A 211 -20.62 -22.58 8.78
N ASP A 212 -20.61 -22.45 10.11
CA ASP A 212 -21.52 -21.58 10.85
C ASP A 212 -21.32 -20.10 10.49
N ALA A 213 -20.07 -19.66 10.38
CA ALA A 213 -19.72 -18.31 9.95
C ALA A 213 -20.10 -18.03 8.48
N VAL A 214 -19.88 -18.99 7.59
CA VAL A 214 -20.32 -18.93 6.18
C VAL A 214 -21.84 -18.83 6.10
N GLY A 215 -22.57 -19.57 6.93
CA GLY A 215 -24.03 -19.51 7.01
C GLY A 215 -24.52 -18.11 7.39
N TYR A 216 -23.86 -17.46 8.34
CA TYR A 216 -24.13 -16.05 8.65
C TYR A 216 -23.87 -15.15 7.43
N ILE A 217 -22.71 -15.27 6.77
CA ILE A 217 -22.38 -14.44 5.59
C ILE A 217 -23.40 -14.63 4.46
N ALA A 218 -23.85 -15.86 4.23
CA ALA A 218 -24.85 -16.17 3.21
C ALA A 218 -26.21 -15.51 3.50
N ALA A 219 -26.58 -15.33 4.76
CA ALA A 219 -27.83 -14.69 5.18
C ALA A 219 -27.79 -13.14 5.11
N HIS A 220 -26.63 -12.54 4.85
CA HIS A 220 -26.41 -11.08 4.91
C HIS A 220 -25.94 -10.53 3.54
N PRO A 221 -26.86 -10.21 2.61
CA PRO A 221 -26.55 -9.83 1.24
C PRO A 221 -25.84 -8.48 1.09
N GLU A 222 -25.82 -7.67 2.16
CA GLU A 222 -25.07 -6.41 2.21
C GLU A 222 -23.56 -6.63 2.29
N ILE A 223 -23.11 -7.83 2.67
CA ILE A 223 -21.68 -8.21 2.68
C ILE A 223 -21.19 -8.43 1.25
N LYS A 224 -20.12 -7.77 0.83
CA LYS A 224 -19.55 -7.90 -0.52
C LYS A 224 -18.12 -8.44 -0.51
N GLU A 225 -17.38 -8.22 0.56
CA GLU A 225 -15.98 -8.64 0.70
C GLU A 225 -15.77 -9.39 2.01
N VAL A 226 -14.90 -10.40 2.04
CA VAL A 226 -14.56 -11.13 3.28
C VAL A 226 -13.06 -11.12 3.48
N VAL A 227 -12.61 -10.66 4.65
CA VAL A 227 -11.18 -10.63 5.01
C VAL A 227 -10.85 -11.88 5.82
N LEU A 228 -10.21 -12.86 5.18
CA LEU A 228 -9.69 -14.07 5.80
C LEU A 228 -8.41 -13.72 6.56
N THR A 229 -8.42 -13.85 7.89
CA THR A 229 -7.31 -13.42 8.75
C THR A 229 -7.27 -14.23 10.06
N GLY A 230 -6.54 -13.71 11.05
CA GLY A 230 -6.61 -14.10 12.45
C GLY A 230 -5.30 -13.73 13.14
N GLY A 231 -4.58 -14.73 13.64
CA GLY A 231 -3.13 -14.63 13.82
C GLY A 231 -2.44 -14.62 12.45
N ASP A 232 -2.42 -15.77 11.80
CA ASP A 232 -2.13 -15.92 10.37
C ASP A 232 -2.92 -17.13 9.81
N VAL A 233 -3.53 -16.95 8.64
CA VAL A 233 -4.47 -17.94 8.07
C VAL A 233 -3.79 -19.20 7.55
N PHE A 234 -2.53 -19.14 7.15
CA PHE A 234 -1.82 -20.29 6.58
C PHE A 234 -1.44 -21.33 7.64
N MET A 235 -1.55 -20.98 8.91
CA MET A 235 -1.33 -21.88 10.04
C MET A 235 -2.45 -22.91 10.22
N ASN A 236 -3.61 -22.75 9.57
CA ASN A 236 -4.69 -23.72 9.58
C ASN A 236 -5.19 -23.99 8.16
N LYS A 237 -4.56 -24.97 7.51
CA LYS A 237 -4.85 -25.36 6.13
C LYS A 237 -6.31 -25.75 5.91
N ALA A 238 -6.89 -26.51 6.84
CA ALA A 238 -8.25 -27.04 6.72
C ALA A 238 -9.31 -25.92 6.74
N THR A 239 -9.19 -24.97 7.67
CA THR A 239 -10.18 -23.87 7.79
C THR A 239 -10.06 -22.86 6.65
N LEU A 240 -8.84 -22.56 6.19
CA LEU A 240 -8.62 -21.67 5.04
C LEU A 240 -9.20 -22.24 3.75
N MET A 241 -8.92 -23.51 3.45
CA MET A 241 -9.47 -24.16 2.26
C MET A 241 -11.00 -24.23 2.32
N ALA A 242 -11.56 -24.63 3.46
CA ALA A 242 -13.01 -24.67 3.65
C ALA A 242 -13.65 -23.28 3.48
N ALA A 243 -13.06 -22.23 4.04
CA ALA A 243 -13.58 -20.87 3.89
C ALA A 243 -13.58 -20.41 2.43
N ILE A 244 -12.47 -20.60 1.70
CA ILE A 244 -12.38 -20.23 0.28
C ILE A 244 -13.41 -20.99 -0.56
N ASP A 245 -13.49 -22.32 -0.38
CA ASP A 245 -14.38 -23.16 -1.16
C ASP A 245 -15.86 -22.84 -0.94
N ARG A 246 -16.27 -22.58 0.30
CA ARG A 246 -17.66 -22.26 0.63
C ARG A 246 -18.06 -20.84 0.22
N LEU A 247 -17.21 -19.84 0.47
CA LEU A 247 -17.52 -18.43 0.16
C LEU A 247 -17.58 -18.17 -1.35
N LYS A 248 -16.79 -18.91 -2.14
CA LYS A 248 -16.83 -18.89 -3.61
C LYS A 248 -18.24 -19.15 -4.16
N GLY A 249 -19.07 -19.95 -3.48
CA GLY A 249 -20.43 -20.26 -3.90
C GLY A 249 -21.50 -19.19 -3.59
N ILE A 250 -21.18 -18.17 -2.78
CA ILE A 250 -22.17 -17.18 -2.33
C ILE A 250 -22.31 -16.03 -3.35
N PRO A 251 -23.48 -15.81 -4.00
CA PRO A 251 -23.60 -14.87 -5.12
C PRO A 251 -23.20 -13.42 -4.83
N HIS A 252 -23.55 -12.89 -3.65
CA HIS A 252 -23.25 -11.49 -3.28
C HIS A 252 -21.79 -11.22 -2.91
N ILE A 253 -20.97 -12.26 -2.72
CA ILE A 253 -19.55 -12.11 -2.40
C ILE A 253 -18.75 -11.86 -3.67
N GLN A 254 -18.10 -10.71 -3.73
CA GLN A 254 -17.30 -10.25 -4.87
C GLN A 254 -15.80 -10.47 -4.63
N THR A 255 -15.33 -10.39 -3.38
CA THR A 255 -13.89 -10.44 -3.05
C THR A 255 -13.59 -11.26 -1.81
N LEU A 256 -12.57 -12.12 -1.91
CA LEU A 256 -11.89 -12.71 -0.76
C LEU A 256 -10.53 -12.03 -0.58
N ARG A 257 -10.24 -11.56 0.63
CA ARG A 257 -8.94 -10.95 0.97
C ARG A 257 -8.22 -11.81 1.97
N ILE A 258 -7.08 -12.35 1.59
CA ILE A 258 -6.19 -13.09 2.48
C ILE A 258 -5.25 -12.08 3.16
N ALA A 259 -5.38 -11.91 4.46
CA ALA A 259 -4.43 -11.11 5.24
C ALA A 259 -3.37 -12.02 5.86
N THR A 260 -2.11 -11.84 5.44
CA THR A 260 -0.96 -12.60 5.94
C THR A 260 0.30 -11.75 5.97
N ARG A 261 1.16 -12.01 6.96
CA ARG A 261 2.51 -11.41 6.99
C ARG A 261 3.61 -12.43 6.69
N ASN A 262 3.26 -13.66 6.30
CA ASN A 262 4.22 -14.70 5.90
C ASN A 262 5.15 -14.22 4.78
N ILE A 263 4.69 -13.40 3.84
CA ILE A 263 5.55 -12.90 2.76
C ILE A 263 6.77 -12.16 3.29
N ALA A 264 6.61 -11.40 4.39
CA ALA A 264 7.71 -10.66 5.03
C ALA A 264 8.52 -11.54 5.99
N TYR A 265 7.86 -12.21 6.94
CA TYR A 265 8.55 -12.84 8.07
C TYR A 265 8.78 -14.35 7.92
N TYR A 266 8.16 -15.02 6.94
CA TYR A 266 8.21 -16.47 6.79
C TYR A 266 7.85 -16.90 5.37
N PRO A 267 8.60 -16.41 4.36
CA PRO A 267 8.28 -16.70 2.97
C PRO A 267 8.34 -18.21 2.66
N ASP A 268 9.13 -18.98 3.42
CA ASP A 268 9.24 -20.44 3.29
C ASP A 268 7.87 -21.15 3.44
N MET A 269 6.88 -20.54 4.13
CA MET A 269 5.50 -21.05 4.17
C MET A 269 4.93 -21.37 2.78
N PHE A 270 5.31 -20.58 1.77
CA PHE A 270 4.79 -20.70 0.41
C PHE A 270 5.58 -21.68 -0.45
N TYR A 271 6.86 -21.91 -0.15
CA TYR A 271 7.74 -22.80 -0.90
C TYR A 271 7.71 -24.25 -0.40
N LYS A 272 7.20 -24.49 0.82
CA LYS A 272 6.96 -25.82 1.38
C LYS A 272 5.99 -26.65 0.54
N ASP A 273 6.05 -27.97 0.74
CA ASP A 273 5.17 -28.95 0.10
C ASP A 273 5.09 -28.74 -1.43
N ASP A 274 6.26 -28.58 -2.06
CA ASP A 274 6.40 -28.30 -3.50
C ASP A 274 5.60 -27.08 -3.99
N GLY A 275 5.55 -26.01 -3.17
CA GLY A 275 4.87 -24.78 -3.53
C GLY A 275 3.34 -24.84 -3.41
N PHE A 276 2.80 -25.78 -2.61
CA PHE A 276 1.36 -26.05 -2.52
C PHE A 276 0.49 -24.80 -2.43
N TRP A 277 0.83 -23.87 -1.51
CA TRP A 277 0.02 -22.67 -1.30
C TRP A 277 0.04 -21.71 -2.50
N MET A 278 1.19 -21.59 -3.17
CA MET A 278 1.29 -20.74 -4.37
C MET A 278 0.36 -21.28 -5.47
N GLU A 279 0.42 -22.58 -5.75
CA GLU A 279 -0.40 -23.20 -6.79
C GLU A 279 -1.88 -23.27 -6.42
N TYR A 280 -2.20 -23.55 -5.16
CA TYR A 280 -3.57 -23.55 -4.67
C TYR A 280 -4.21 -22.17 -4.84
N LEU A 281 -3.55 -21.11 -4.39
CA LEU A 281 -4.09 -19.75 -4.49
C LEU A 281 -4.24 -19.29 -5.94
N LYS A 282 -3.26 -19.56 -6.81
CA LYS A 282 -3.37 -19.26 -8.25
C LYS A 282 -4.53 -20.01 -8.90
N THR A 283 -4.76 -21.26 -8.49
CA THR A 283 -5.88 -22.08 -8.99
C THR A 283 -7.22 -21.56 -8.50
N GLU A 284 -7.37 -21.26 -7.21
CA GLU A 284 -8.61 -20.72 -6.67
C GLU A 284 -8.88 -19.29 -7.17
N GLY A 285 -7.84 -18.50 -7.39
CA GLY A 285 -7.93 -17.20 -8.04
C GLY A 285 -8.50 -17.29 -9.45
N ARG A 286 -8.05 -18.25 -10.27
CA ARG A 286 -8.63 -18.52 -11.60
C ARG A 286 -10.12 -18.87 -11.49
N LYS A 287 -10.48 -19.83 -10.62
CA LYS A 287 -11.88 -20.26 -10.44
C LYS A 287 -12.79 -19.12 -9.96
N LEU A 288 -12.31 -18.26 -9.06
CA LEU A 288 -13.06 -17.09 -8.61
C LEU A 288 -13.28 -16.10 -9.76
N ARG A 289 -12.27 -15.84 -10.60
CA ARG A 289 -12.41 -14.95 -11.75
C ARG A 289 -13.40 -15.46 -12.78
N ASP A 290 -13.44 -16.78 -13.03
CA ASP A 290 -14.45 -17.38 -13.91
C ASP A 290 -15.89 -17.17 -13.40
N LEU A 291 -16.05 -16.88 -12.10
CA LEU A 291 -17.31 -16.52 -11.45
C LEU A 291 -17.51 -15.00 -11.31
N GLY A 292 -16.66 -14.17 -11.90
CA GLY A 292 -16.70 -12.71 -11.75
C GLY A 292 -16.25 -12.20 -10.38
N LYS A 293 -15.48 -13.00 -9.63
CA LYS A 293 -14.98 -12.71 -8.28
C LYS A 293 -13.46 -12.61 -8.29
N ARG A 294 -12.88 -12.17 -7.17
CA ARG A 294 -11.42 -12.07 -7.04
C ARG A 294 -10.92 -12.50 -5.68
N ILE A 295 -9.65 -12.93 -5.66
CA ILE A 295 -8.87 -13.13 -4.45
C ILE A 295 -7.69 -12.15 -4.45
N GLU A 296 -7.43 -11.54 -3.30
CA GLU A 296 -6.36 -10.57 -3.11
C GLU A 296 -5.56 -10.92 -1.86
N ILE A 297 -4.27 -10.59 -1.84
CA ILE A 297 -3.39 -10.81 -0.68
C ILE A 297 -3.03 -9.45 -0.07
N ALA A 298 -3.45 -9.26 1.18
CA ALA A 298 -2.96 -8.18 2.04
C ALA A 298 -1.70 -8.66 2.76
N THR A 299 -0.61 -7.93 2.64
CA THR A 299 0.60 -8.19 3.43
C THR A 299 1.18 -6.93 4.03
N HIS A 300 2.01 -7.06 5.06
CA HIS A 300 2.54 -5.92 5.79
C HIS A 300 4.07 -5.93 5.82
N PHE A 301 4.65 -4.81 5.44
CA PHE A 301 6.08 -4.50 5.57
C PHE A 301 6.23 -3.14 6.27
N ILE A 302 7.22 -3.03 7.14
CA ILE A 302 7.50 -1.85 7.99
C ILE A 302 8.79 -1.17 7.56
N HIS A 303 9.82 -1.97 7.24
CA HIS A 303 11.16 -1.52 6.90
C HIS A 303 11.69 -2.25 5.65
N HIS A 304 12.57 -1.60 4.87
CA HIS A 304 13.14 -2.21 3.65
C HIS A 304 14.06 -3.41 3.93
N ASP A 305 14.60 -3.52 5.15
CA ASP A 305 15.39 -4.68 5.59
C ASP A 305 14.56 -5.95 5.84
N GLU A 306 13.22 -5.86 5.86
CA GLU A 306 12.36 -7.05 5.86
C GLU A 306 12.27 -7.70 4.47
N ILE A 307 12.78 -7.03 3.44
CA ILE A 307 12.76 -7.55 2.08
C ILE A 307 13.78 -8.67 1.94
N SER A 308 13.37 -9.74 1.26
CA SER A 308 14.25 -10.81 0.79
C SER A 308 13.96 -11.11 -0.67
N ILE A 309 14.88 -11.82 -1.34
CA ILE A 309 14.64 -12.29 -2.70
C ILE A 309 13.36 -13.13 -2.78
N LYS A 310 13.17 -14.04 -1.81
CA LYS A 310 11.97 -14.87 -1.69
C LYS A 310 10.70 -14.03 -1.57
N SER A 311 10.72 -12.92 -0.81
CA SER A 311 9.52 -12.09 -0.63
C SER A 311 9.15 -11.30 -1.89
N LEU A 312 10.13 -10.73 -2.60
CA LEU A 312 9.88 -10.04 -3.88
C LEU A 312 9.43 -11.01 -4.98
N ASP A 313 9.99 -12.22 -5.02
CA ASP A 313 9.60 -13.22 -6.01
C ASP A 313 8.17 -13.73 -5.76
N LEU A 314 7.78 -13.97 -4.51
CA LEU A 314 6.40 -14.32 -4.15
C LEU A 314 5.39 -13.25 -4.61
N ILE A 315 5.70 -11.98 -4.40
CA ILE A 315 4.86 -10.87 -4.86
C ILE A 315 4.74 -10.92 -6.39
N SER A 316 5.87 -11.05 -7.09
CA SER A 316 5.90 -11.10 -8.56
C SER A 316 5.13 -12.30 -9.10
N ASP A 317 5.26 -13.48 -8.49
CA ASP A 317 4.55 -14.70 -8.89
C ASP A 317 3.03 -14.56 -8.73
N PHE A 318 2.56 -14.06 -7.58
CA PHE A 318 1.13 -13.85 -7.36
C PHE A 318 0.55 -12.83 -8.34
N VAL A 319 1.24 -11.72 -8.59
CA VAL A 319 0.80 -10.68 -9.53
C VAL A 319 0.75 -11.22 -10.96
N ARG A 320 1.78 -11.98 -11.40
CA ARG A 320 1.76 -12.68 -12.70
C ARG A 320 0.64 -13.71 -12.79
N GLY A 321 0.23 -14.31 -11.68
CA GLY A 321 -0.94 -15.20 -11.56
C GLY A 321 -2.30 -14.48 -11.56
N GLY A 322 -2.31 -13.15 -11.64
CA GLY A 322 -3.51 -12.32 -11.59
C GLY A 322 -4.12 -12.18 -10.19
N ILE A 323 -3.31 -12.35 -9.15
CA ILE A 323 -3.68 -12.10 -7.74
C ILE A 323 -3.01 -10.81 -7.30
N ALA A 324 -3.81 -9.79 -6.99
CA ALA A 324 -3.28 -8.53 -6.49
C ALA A 324 -2.68 -8.72 -5.10
N VAL A 325 -1.44 -8.26 -4.91
CA VAL A 325 -0.78 -8.18 -3.61
C VAL A 325 -0.71 -6.71 -3.20
N TYR A 326 -1.25 -6.37 -2.03
CA TYR A 326 -1.25 -5.00 -1.53
C TYR A 326 -0.66 -4.89 -0.12
N VAL A 327 0.01 -3.76 0.13
CA VAL A 327 0.88 -3.57 1.30
C VAL A 327 0.24 -2.61 2.29
N GLN A 328 0.29 -2.96 3.58
CA GLN A 328 -0.06 -2.05 4.67
C GLN A 328 1.12 -1.92 5.66
N THR A 329 1.29 -0.74 6.22
CA THR A 329 2.47 -0.40 7.03
C THR A 329 2.05 0.30 8.32
N PRO A 330 2.09 -0.40 9.46
CA PRO A 330 2.15 0.25 10.77
C PRO A 330 3.29 1.28 10.85
N PHE A 331 2.99 2.46 11.38
CA PHE A 331 3.98 3.54 11.57
C PHE A 331 4.63 3.42 12.96
N LEU A 332 5.91 3.11 13.01
CA LEU A 332 6.65 2.82 14.23
C LEU A 332 7.73 3.87 14.47
N LYS A 333 7.72 4.46 15.66
CA LYS A 333 8.76 5.40 16.13
C LYS A 333 10.17 4.82 15.95
N ASP A 334 11.12 5.66 15.54
CA ASP A 334 12.54 5.33 15.38
C ASP A 334 12.82 4.17 14.41
N CYS A 335 11.85 3.77 13.58
CA CYS A 335 11.97 2.68 12.61
C CYS A 335 11.59 3.11 11.19
N ASN A 336 10.41 3.69 10.98
CA ASN A 336 9.95 4.09 9.64
C ASN A 336 9.36 5.51 9.56
N GLU A 337 9.77 6.37 10.49
CA GLU A 337 9.40 7.80 10.50
C GLU A 337 10.18 8.66 9.50
N ASP A 338 11.31 8.16 9.01
CA ASP A 338 12.05 8.80 7.92
C ASP A 338 11.41 8.42 6.57
N PRO A 339 10.92 9.39 5.77
CA PRO A 339 10.40 9.12 4.43
C PRO A 339 11.35 8.30 3.55
N SER A 340 12.68 8.47 3.69
CA SER A 340 13.67 7.77 2.87
C SER A 340 13.59 6.24 3.02
N VAL A 341 13.30 5.76 4.24
CA VAL A 341 13.11 4.34 4.56
C VAL A 341 11.92 3.76 3.80
N LEU A 342 10.80 4.47 3.84
CA LEU A 342 9.55 4.05 3.22
C LEU A 342 9.58 4.23 1.69
N ILE A 343 10.27 5.25 1.18
CA ILE A 343 10.52 5.43 -0.26
C ILE A 343 11.28 4.22 -0.81
N ARG A 344 12.35 3.79 -0.11
CA ARG A 344 13.11 2.59 -0.48
C ARG A 344 12.25 1.33 -0.43
N LEU A 345 11.51 1.14 0.66
CA LEU A 345 10.61 -0.01 0.85
C LEU A 345 9.57 -0.10 -0.27
N TYR A 346 8.84 0.98 -0.50
CA TYR A 346 7.76 1.01 -1.49
C TYR A 346 8.29 0.96 -2.91
N GLY A 347 9.44 1.57 -3.22
CA GLY A 347 10.08 1.41 -4.52
C GLY A 347 10.38 -0.06 -4.85
N LEU A 348 10.94 -0.82 -3.90
CA LEU A 348 11.24 -2.24 -4.08
C LEU A 348 9.97 -3.10 -4.20
N LEU A 349 8.98 -2.90 -3.33
CA LEU A 349 7.72 -3.64 -3.37
C LEU A 349 6.90 -3.35 -4.62
N ARG A 350 6.84 -2.07 -5.01
CA ARG A 350 6.15 -1.62 -6.23
C ARG A 350 6.77 -2.24 -7.47
N SER A 351 8.10 -2.27 -7.52
CA SER A 351 8.86 -2.92 -8.59
C SER A 351 8.56 -4.41 -8.72
N ALA A 352 8.34 -5.11 -7.60
CA ALA A 352 7.91 -6.51 -7.61
C ALA A 352 6.42 -6.70 -7.99
N GLY A 353 5.68 -5.61 -8.16
CA GLY A 353 4.28 -5.62 -8.62
C GLY A 353 3.25 -5.37 -7.53
N ALA A 354 3.65 -5.13 -6.28
CA ALA A 354 2.71 -4.83 -5.21
C ALA A 354 2.02 -3.46 -5.37
N GLU A 355 0.83 -3.34 -4.79
CA GLU A 355 0.11 -2.07 -4.63
C GLU A 355 0.30 -1.53 -3.21
N VAL A 356 0.75 -0.29 -3.07
CA VAL A 356 0.94 0.33 -1.75
C VAL A 356 -0.40 0.88 -1.27
N HIS A 357 -0.89 0.42 -0.11
CA HIS A 357 -2.27 0.67 0.29
C HIS A 357 -2.43 1.62 1.48
N TYR A 358 -1.96 1.24 2.68
CA TYR A 358 -2.15 2.03 3.91
C TYR A 358 -0.84 2.23 4.66
N ILE A 359 -0.64 3.42 5.21
CA ILE A 359 0.13 3.60 6.45
C ILE A 359 -0.86 3.87 7.58
N TYR A 360 -0.70 3.16 8.70
CA TYR A 360 -1.48 3.42 9.91
C TYR A 360 -0.72 4.34 10.86
N ILE A 361 -1.20 5.58 11.01
CA ILE A 361 -0.60 6.59 11.87
C ILE A 361 -1.54 6.96 13.03
N PRO A 362 -0.99 7.27 14.22
CA PRO A 362 0.26 6.70 14.72
C PRO A 362 0.13 5.18 14.90
N CYS A 363 1.18 4.50 15.35
CA CYS A 363 1.01 3.15 15.93
C CYS A 363 -0.06 3.22 17.02
N SER A 364 -1.02 2.30 17.00
CA SER A 364 -2.03 2.26 18.04
C SER A 364 -1.41 2.01 19.42
N ALA A 365 -1.95 2.71 20.41
CA ALA A 365 -1.45 2.67 21.78
C ALA A 365 -1.93 1.42 22.52
N ILE A 366 -1.15 0.35 22.45
CA ILE A 366 -1.39 -0.94 23.12
C ILE A 366 -0.53 -1.03 24.37
N GLN A 367 -1.04 -1.70 25.40
CA GLN A 367 -0.22 -2.04 26.54
C GLN A 367 1.10 -2.73 26.11
N GLY A 368 2.21 -2.26 26.68
CA GLY A 368 3.54 -2.79 26.40
C GLY A 368 4.08 -2.50 25.00
N ASN A 369 3.56 -1.50 24.26
CA ASN A 369 4.11 -1.11 22.95
C ASN A 369 4.47 0.39 22.85
N LYS A 370 4.62 1.06 24.00
CA LYS A 370 4.94 2.48 24.12
C LYS A 370 6.17 2.95 23.35
N ALA A 371 7.16 2.07 23.17
CA ALA A 371 8.35 2.35 22.37
C ALA A 371 8.03 2.77 20.92
N TYR A 372 6.85 2.42 20.39
CA TYR A 372 6.45 2.75 19.02
C TYR A 372 5.59 4.02 18.89
N TRP A 373 5.23 4.67 20.00
CA TRP A 373 4.26 5.77 19.96
C TRP A 373 4.88 7.06 19.43
N THR A 374 4.14 7.73 18.56
CA THR A 374 4.52 9.01 17.96
C THR A 374 3.34 9.98 18.07
N PRO A 375 3.57 11.30 18.07
CA PRO A 375 2.48 12.25 17.87
C PRO A 375 1.85 12.03 16.48
N LEU A 376 0.58 12.39 16.33
CA LEU A 376 -0.14 12.25 15.06
C LEU A 376 0.55 13.04 13.93
N SER A 377 1.09 14.22 14.25
CA SER A 377 1.75 15.08 13.27
C SER A 377 2.94 14.43 12.58
N LYS A 378 3.64 13.51 13.23
CA LYS A 378 4.84 12.90 12.64
C LYS A 378 4.51 12.00 11.45
N GLY A 379 3.38 11.31 11.51
CA GLY A 379 2.86 10.56 10.37
C GLY A 379 2.44 11.46 9.20
N VAL A 380 1.84 12.62 9.48
CA VAL A 380 1.47 13.61 8.46
C VAL A 380 2.69 14.28 7.83
N GLU A 381 3.72 14.60 8.64
CA GLU A 381 5.02 15.09 8.17
C GLU A 381 5.68 14.08 7.24
N THR A 382 5.70 12.80 7.64
CA THR A 382 6.26 11.73 6.81
C THR A 382 5.53 11.64 5.47
N ALA A 383 4.20 11.74 5.47
CA ALA A 383 3.40 11.71 4.24
C ALA A 383 3.78 12.81 3.23
N LYS A 384 4.17 14.00 3.70
CA LYS A 384 4.68 15.07 2.82
C LYS A 384 5.96 14.63 2.12
N GLY A 385 6.94 14.12 2.87
CA GLY A 385 8.19 13.60 2.29
C GLY A 385 7.97 12.41 1.35
N LEU A 386 6.96 11.56 1.61
CA LEU A 386 6.59 10.49 0.68
C LEU A 386 6.04 11.03 -0.64
N ARG A 387 5.18 12.06 -0.59
CA ARG A 387 4.61 12.68 -1.80
C ARG A 387 5.70 13.24 -2.69
N ASP A 388 6.75 13.83 -2.12
CA ASP A 388 7.89 14.39 -2.86
C ASP A 388 8.75 13.30 -3.54
N GLY A 389 8.90 12.15 -2.89
CA GLY A 389 9.85 11.11 -3.30
C GLY A 389 9.26 9.91 -4.04
N LEU A 390 7.94 9.66 -3.93
CA LEU A 390 7.29 8.51 -4.55
C LEU A 390 6.63 8.88 -5.88
N THR A 391 6.56 7.90 -6.79
CA THR A 391 5.54 7.92 -7.83
C THR A 391 4.15 7.84 -7.20
N ASP A 392 3.17 8.52 -7.77
CA ASP A 392 1.80 8.57 -7.22
C ASP A 392 1.18 7.19 -7.03
N ARG A 393 1.50 6.20 -7.88
CA ARG A 393 1.04 4.80 -7.75
C ARG A 393 1.63 4.08 -6.53
N ALA A 394 2.72 4.58 -5.96
CA ALA A 394 3.33 4.07 -4.75
C ALA A 394 2.91 4.84 -3.49
N MET A 395 2.16 5.94 -3.60
CA MET A 395 1.70 6.68 -2.43
C MET A 395 0.69 5.84 -1.61
N PRO A 396 0.86 5.65 -0.30
CA PRO A 396 -0.14 5.03 0.56
C PRO A 396 -1.26 6.01 0.94
N ARG A 397 -2.39 5.49 1.41
CA ARG A 397 -3.35 6.27 2.22
C ARG A 397 -2.83 6.42 3.64
N ILE A 398 -2.88 7.64 4.15
CA ILE A 398 -2.50 7.96 5.52
C ILE A 398 -3.74 7.84 6.41
N CYS A 399 -3.77 6.82 7.25
CA CYS A 399 -4.97 6.38 7.93
C CYS A 399 -4.78 6.29 9.43
N VAL A 400 -5.72 6.82 10.21
CA VAL A 400 -5.86 6.51 11.65
C VAL A 400 -6.82 5.34 11.79
N ALA A 401 -6.41 4.30 12.52
CA ALA A 401 -7.28 3.17 12.84
C ALA A 401 -7.97 3.39 14.18
N THR A 402 -9.27 3.67 14.17
CA THR A 402 -10.09 3.76 15.38
C THR A 402 -10.93 2.49 15.55
N PRO A 403 -11.40 2.18 16.77
CA PRO A 403 -12.29 1.04 16.99
C PRO A 403 -13.59 1.09 16.17
N ILE A 404 -14.09 2.28 15.84
CA ILE A 404 -15.34 2.43 15.07
C ILE A 404 -15.11 2.49 13.55
N GLY A 405 -13.85 2.41 13.10
CA GLY A 405 -13.48 2.40 11.70
C GLY A 405 -12.23 3.22 11.38
N LYS A 406 -11.84 3.16 10.12
CA LYS A 406 -10.66 3.85 9.58
C LYS A 406 -10.99 5.28 9.19
N VAL A 407 -10.08 6.20 9.50
CA VAL A 407 -10.14 7.61 9.11
C VAL A 407 -8.98 7.91 8.17
N ASP A 408 -9.26 8.21 6.89
CA ASP A 408 -8.25 8.84 6.01
C ASP A 408 -8.05 10.29 6.45
N MET A 409 -6.82 10.60 6.83
CA MET A 409 -6.47 11.88 7.44
C MET A 409 -6.80 13.06 6.53
N ASN A 410 -7.46 14.04 7.12
CA ASN A 410 -7.88 15.33 6.55
C ASN A 410 -8.80 15.27 5.32
N THR A 411 -9.32 14.09 4.97
CA THR A 411 -10.31 13.93 3.90
C THR A 411 -11.61 13.37 4.46
N SER A 412 -11.64 12.08 4.80
CA SER A 412 -12.82 11.42 5.37
C SER A 412 -13.03 11.68 6.86
N GLY A 413 -12.03 12.26 7.54
CA GLY A 413 -12.05 12.70 8.93
C GLY A 413 -10.71 13.37 9.34
N TRP A 414 -10.65 13.94 10.53
CA TRP A 414 -9.54 14.79 11.01
C TRP A 414 -9.54 14.91 12.54
N ALA A 415 -8.48 15.48 13.12
CA ALA A 415 -8.45 15.81 14.54
C ALA A 415 -9.26 17.09 14.81
N VAL A 416 -10.23 17.02 15.72
CA VAL A 416 -11.13 18.12 16.07
C VAL A 416 -10.55 18.95 17.21
N GLU A 417 -10.26 18.30 18.35
CA GLU A 417 -9.71 18.95 19.53
C GLU A 417 -8.90 17.95 20.38
N GLN A 418 -7.94 18.47 21.15
CA GLN A 418 -7.13 17.69 22.08
C GLN A 418 -7.86 17.53 23.43
N ASP A 419 -7.86 16.32 23.99
CA ASP A 419 -8.44 15.97 25.30
C ASP A 419 -7.43 15.15 26.13
N GLY A 420 -6.51 15.83 26.81
CA GLY A 420 -5.43 15.17 27.57
C GLY A 420 -4.55 14.31 26.66
N LYS A 421 -4.43 13.01 26.97
CA LYS A 421 -3.74 11.99 26.13
C LYS A 421 -4.61 11.44 24.98
N ARG A 422 -5.81 11.99 24.79
CA ARG A 422 -6.73 11.59 23.73
C ARG A 422 -6.99 12.76 22.78
N ILE A 423 -7.52 12.44 21.61
CA ILE A 423 -7.91 13.39 20.57
C ILE A 423 -9.31 13.01 20.11
N TRP A 424 -10.20 14.00 20.04
CA TRP A 424 -11.48 13.81 19.37
C TRP A 424 -11.25 13.78 17.87
N MET A 425 -11.42 12.60 17.27
CA MET A 425 -11.24 12.37 15.84
C MET A 425 -12.60 12.37 15.16
N ARG A 426 -12.80 13.28 14.20
CA ARG A 426 -13.94 13.23 13.29
C ARG A 426 -13.89 11.93 12.50
N THR A 427 -15.00 11.20 12.45
CA THR A 427 -15.11 9.97 11.66
C THR A 427 -16.21 10.07 10.62
N SER A 428 -16.20 9.15 9.66
CA SER A 428 -17.23 9.13 8.63
C SER A 428 -18.53 8.44 9.07
N PHE A 429 -18.58 7.82 10.25
CA PHE A 429 -19.66 6.91 10.65
C PHE A 429 -20.75 7.63 11.43
N THR A 430 -21.98 7.10 11.36
CA THR A 430 -23.11 7.52 12.20
C THR A 430 -23.44 6.41 13.19
N ALA A 431 -24.14 6.75 14.27
CA ALA A 431 -24.63 5.74 15.21
C ALA A 431 -25.53 4.70 14.52
N ASP A 432 -26.45 5.14 13.64
CA ASP A 432 -27.36 4.26 12.91
C ASP A 432 -26.61 3.29 12.00
N TYR A 433 -25.55 3.75 11.32
CA TYR A 433 -24.73 2.88 10.48
C TYR A 433 -24.06 1.76 11.28
N LEU A 434 -23.52 2.06 12.46
CA LEU A 434 -22.86 1.07 13.31
C LEU A 434 -23.89 0.11 13.93
N LYS A 435 -25.02 0.64 14.41
CA LYS A 435 -26.12 -0.15 14.99
C LYS A 435 -26.78 -1.09 13.99
N ALA A 436 -26.72 -0.79 12.70
CA ALA A 436 -27.28 -1.66 11.65
C ALA A 436 -26.60 -3.05 11.55
N PHE A 437 -25.39 -3.21 12.08
CA PHE A 437 -24.71 -4.53 12.14
C PHE A 437 -24.15 -4.89 13.52
N ALA A 438 -24.17 -3.94 14.46
CA ALA A 438 -23.76 -4.10 15.84
C ALA A 438 -24.80 -3.44 16.75
N GLU A 439 -25.91 -4.13 17.00
CA GLU A 439 -27.07 -3.59 17.74
C GLU A 439 -26.68 -3.02 19.11
N ASP A 440 -25.74 -3.68 19.79
CA ASP A 440 -25.21 -3.30 21.11
C ASP A 440 -24.04 -2.29 21.04
N PHE A 441 -23.90 -1.56 19.93
CA PHE A 441 -22.82 -0.59 19.75
C PHE A 441 -22.77 0.46 20.88
N ASP A 442 -21.62 0.54 21.56
CA ASP A 442 -21.36 1.44 22.68
C ASP A 442 -20.94 2.85 22.22
N MET A 443 -21.62 3.86 22.77
CA MET A 443 -21.39 5.27 22.49
C MET A 443 -20.48 5.96 23.52
N THR A 444 -19.95 5.26 24.53
CA THR A 444 -19.20 5.85 25.66
C THR A 444 -18.03 6.76 25.24
N ASP A 445 -17.28 6.39 24.20
CA ASP A 445 -16.18 7.18 23.65
C ASP A 445 -16.56 7.94 22.35
N CYS A 446 -17.85 8.08 22.08
CA CYS A 446 -18.37 8.75 20.88
C CYS A 446 -19.27 9.94 21.24
N ARG A 447 -19.30 10.95 20.38
CA ARG A 447 -20.33 12.00 20.40
C ARG A 447 -20.83 12.31 19.00
N VAL A 448 -22.12 12.63 18.88
CA VAL A 448 -22.70 13.07 17.61
C VAL A 448 -22.33 14.54 17.39
N ASN A 449 -21.78 14.84 16.22
CA ASN A 449 -21.44 16.21 15.81
C ASN A 449 -22.54 16.85 14.96
N GLU A 450 -22.38 18.14 14.62
CA GLU A 450 -23.38 18.92 13.86
C GLU A 450 -23.69 18.36 12.45
N GLU A 451 -22.78 17.57 11.88
CA GLU A 451 -22.97 16.91 10.58
C GLU A 451 -23.76 15.59 10.71
N GLY A 452 -24.04 15.15 11.94
CA GLY A 452 -24.72 13.88 12.25
C GLY A 452 -23.80 12.66 12.23
N THR A 453 -22.48 12.87 12.09
CA THR A 453 -21.46 11.83 12.22
C THR A 453 -20.94 11.73 13.66
N LEU A 454 -20.03 10.79 13.91
CA LEU A 454 -19.41 10.61 15.21
C LEU A 454 -18.01 11.23 15.27
N ASP A 455 -17.74 12.00 16.32
CA ASP A 455 -16.38 12.20 16.80
C ASP A 455 -16.06 11.07 17.79
N TYR A 456 -14.94 10.39 17.60
CA TYR A 456 -14.44 9.33 18.48
C TYR A 456 -13.27 9.83 19.33
N ARG A 457 -13.29 9.54 20.63
CA ARG A 457 -12.25 9.95 21.59
C ARG A 457 -11.04 9.00 21.52
N HIS A 458 -10.19 9.19 20.53
CA HIS A 458 -9.06 8.30 20.22
C HIS A 458 -7.86 8.50 21.15
N LEU A 459 -7.23 7.41 21.61
CA LEU A 459 -6.03 7.47 22.44
C LEU A 459 -4.79 7.72 21.58
N VAL A 460 -4.14 8.87 21.80
CA VAL A 460 -2.86 9.25 21.18
C VAL A 460 -1.97 9.83 22.28
N PRO A 461 -1.21 8.99 23.01
CA PRO A 461 -0.53 9.41 24.23
C PRO A 461 0.47 10.55 24.04
N GLU A 462 1.13 10.58 22.88
CA GLU A 462 2.07 11.66 22.48
C GLU A 462 1.35 12.91 21.96
N GLY A 463 0.01 12.91 21.90
CA GLY A 463 -0.83 14.01 21.47
C GLY A 463 -0.76 14.32 19.96
N ILE A 464 -1.32 15.47 19.59
CA ILE A 464 -1.38 15.91 18.19
C ILE A 464 0.00 16.26 17.61
N GLY A 465 0.94 16.72 18.46
CA GLY A 465 2.22 17.31 18.05
C GLY A 465 2.04 18.71 17.46
N ASP A 466 1.64 18.80 16.19
CA ASP A 466 1.37 20.07 15.49
C ASP A 466 -0.09 20.49 15.63
N LYS A 467 -0.33 21.58 16.36
CA LYS A 467 -1.69 22.13 16.60
C LYS A 467 -2.40 22.57 15.32
N ARG A 468 -1.69 22.84 14.23
CA ARG A 468 -2.30 23.17 12.92
C ARG A 468 -3.12 22.01 12.35
N LEU A 469 -2.94 20.79 12.86
CA LEU A 469 -3.73 19.63 12.50
C LEU A 469 -5.07 19.53 13.26
N LEU A 470 -5.33 20.45 14.19
CA LEU A 470 -6.65 20.60 14.82
C LEU A 470 -7.53 21.47 13.93
N PHE A 471 -8.32 20.83 13.07
CA PHE A 471 -9.23 21.51 12.14
C PHE A 471 -10.52 21.99 12.82
N GLY A 472 -10.80 21.49 14.03
CA GLY A 472 -11.99 21.88 14.78
C GLY A 472 -13.28 21.33 14.17
N LYS A 473 -14.36 22.05 14.45
CA LYS A 473 -15.72 21.68 14.06
C LYS A 473 -16.05 22.25 12.70
N ARG A 474 -16.64 21.41 11.84
CA ARG A 474 -17.21 21.81 10.56
C ARG A 474 -18.73 21.84 10.67
N LYS A 475 -19.35 22.81 9.98
CA LYS A 475 -20.80 22.95 9.88
C LYS A 475 -21.35 22.01 8.81
N LYS A 476 -22.60 21.61 8.97
CA LYS A 476 -23.30 20.83 7.96
C LYS A 476 -23.46 21.63 6.66
N THR A 477 -23.05 21.02 5.55
CA THR A 477 -23.22 21.53 4.19
C THR A 477 -24.52 21.04 3.55
N ALA A 478 -24.97 21.75 2.51
CA ALA A 478 -26.10 21.30 1.71
C ALA A 478 -25.71 20.07 0.88
N LYS A 479 -26.60 19.07 0.82
CA LYS A 479 -26.40 17.89 -0.04
C LYS A 479 -26.41 18.35 -1.51
N ILE A 480 -25.37 17.98 -2.25
CA ILE A 480 -25.31 18.16 -3.70
C ILE A 480 -25.88 16.92 -4.38
N THR A 481 -26.83 17.14 -5.28
CA THR A 481 -27.33 16.12 -6.20
C THR A 481 -26.99 16.57 -7.62
N THR A 482 -26.44 15.68 -8.42
CA THR A 482 -26.11 15.98 -9.82
C THR A 482 -27.08 15.28 -10.77
N SER A 483 -27.15 15.82 -11.98
CA SER A 483 -27.84 15.20 -13.10
C SER A 483 -27.20 15.74 -14.36
N ALA A 484 -26.46 14.87 -15.06
CA ALA A 484 -25.93 15.17 -16.38
C ALA A 484 -26.80 14.50 -17.44
N ASP A 485 -27.30 15.29 -18.38
CA ASP A 485 -28.00 14.74 -19.54
C ASP A 485 -27.02 14.11 -20.53
N LYS A 486 -27.54 13.26 -21.42
CA LYS A 486 -26.74 12.56 -22.42
C LYS A 486 -25.96 13.52 -23.33
N VAL A 487 -26.53 14.67 -23.70
CA VAL A 487 -25.90 15.66 -24.58
C VAL A 487 -24.65 16.26 -23.92
N THR A 488 -24.75 16.55 -22.63
CA THR A 488 -23.66 17.02 -21.79
C THR A 488 -22.55 15.98 -21.70
N LEU A 489 -22.89 14.72 -21.46
CA LEU A 489 -21.93 13.63 -21.39
C LEU A 489 -21.24 13.38 -22.74
N ASP A 490 -21.99 13.39 -23.86
CA ASP A 490 -21.43 13.27 -25.21
C ASP A 490 -20.44 14.42 -25.50
N ARG A 491 -20.79 15.66 -25.14
CA ARG A 491 -19.87 16.82 -25.29
C ARG A 491 -18.60 16.67 -24.45
N LEU A 492 -18.73 16.18 -23.21
CA LEU A 492 -17.59 15.93 -22.33
C LEU A 492 -16.69 14.82 -22.89
N ARG A 493 -17.27 13.72 -23.37
CA ARG A 493 -16.53 12.67 -24.07
C ARG A 493 -15.75 13.24 -25.24
N ASP A 494 -16.40 13.99 -26.12
CA ASP A 494 -15.76 14.54 -27.32
C ASP A 494 -14.61 15.50 -26.94
N ALA A 495 -14.77 16.27 -25.85
CA ALA A 495 -13.71 17.11 -25.31
C ALA A 495 -12.52 16.30 -24.76
N CYS A 496 -12.76 15.13 -24.17
CA CYS A 496 -11.70 14.24 -23.67
C CYS A 496 -10.96 13.53 -24.80
N LEU A 497 -11.67 13.14 -25.86
CA LEU A 497 -11.10 12.44 -27.02
C LEU A 497 -10.43 13.38 -28.03
N PHE A 498 -10.65 14.70 -27.93
CA PHE A 498 -10.00 15.68 -28.81
C PHE A 498 -8.46 15.66 -28.72
N ASP A 499 -7.94 15.48 -27.50
CA ASP A 499 -6.52 15.28 -27.23
C ASP A 499 -6.37 14.57 -25.88
N GLN A 500 -5.96 13.31 -25.90
CA GLN A 500 -5.77 12.53 -24.67
C GLN A 500 -4.46 12.87 -23.94
N ARG A 501 -3.57 13.65 -24.56
CA ARG A 501 -2.32 14.08 -23.93
C ARG A 501 -2.62 15.15 -22.89
N ASP A 502 -1.77 15.20 -21.88
CA ASP A 502 -1.74 16.28 -20.92
C ASP A 502 -0.39 16.98 -21.04
N ASN A 503 -0.38 18.24 -21.46
CA ASN A 503 0.87 18.98 -21.69
C ASN A 503 1.33 19.76 -20.45
N PHE A 504 0.68 19.55 -19.29
CA PHE A 504 1.12 20.15 -18.04
C PHE A 504 2.53 19.69 -17.66
N SER A 505 3.40 20.61 -17.25
CA SER A 505 4.76 20.29 -16.81
C SER A 505 5.15 21.17 -15.62
N ILE A 506 5.73 20.57 -14.57
CA ILE A 506 6.21 21.28 -13.38
C ILE A 506 7.58 21.96 -13.61
N SER A 507 8.28 21.54 -14.66
CA SER A 507 9.56 22.14 -15.07
C SER A 507 9.71 22.10 -16.59
N LYS A 508 10.58 22.95 -17.14
CA LYS A 508 10.91 22.92 -18.56
C LYS A 508 11.84 21.73 -18.86
N THR A 509 11.54 21.04 -19.95
CA THR A 509 12.35 19.93 -20.47
C THR A 509 13.13 20.30 -21.72
N ASP A 510 12.75 21.39 -22.39
CA ASP A 510 13.24 21.84 -23.70
C ASP A 510 13.09 20.80 -24.85
N ILE A 511 12.32 19.73 -24.61
CA ILE A 511 12.06 18.64 -25.57
C ILE A 511 10.57 18.63 -25.89
N SER A 512 10.23 18.82 -27.17
CA SER A 512 8.83 18.83 -27.61
C SER A 512 8.18 17.47 -27.40
N GLY A 513 7.02 17.44 -26.72
CA GLY A 513 6.31 16.20 -26.41
C GLY A 513 6.78 15.48 -25.14
N LEU A 514 7.76 16.03 -24.40
CA LEU A 514 8.16 15.50 -23.09
C LEU A 514 7.79 16.48 -21.97
N SER A 515 6.95 16.06 -21.03
CA SER A 515 6.51 16.87 -19.89
C SER A 515 6.94 16.24 -18.56
N ARG A 516 7.57 17.02 -17.68
CA ARG A 516 7.89 16.59 -16.31
C ARG A 516 6.64 16.74 -15.44
N LYS A 517 6.04 15.64 -15.01
CA LYS A 517 4.80 15.64 -14.22
C LYS A 517 5.05 15.70 -12.72
N HIS A 518 6.14 15.06 -12.31
CA HIS A 518 6.54 14.91 -10.92
C HIS A 518 8.04 14.67 -10.88
N LYS A 519 8.68 14.77 -9.72
CA LYS A 519 10.08 14.38 -9.54
C LYS A 519 10.36 12.98 -10.10
N THR A 520 9.45 12.04 -9.91
CA THR A 520 9.65 10.64 -10.32
C THR A 520 8.99 10.24 -11.64
N ARG A 521 8.30 11.18 -12.32
CA ARG A 521 7.43 10.84 -13.43
C ARG A 521 7.45 11.86 -14.56
N VAL A 522 7.47 11.34 -15.78
CA VAL A 522 7.28 12.10 -17.02
C VAL A 522 6.06 11.62 -17.78
N GLU A 523 5.54 12.47 -18.65
CA GLU A 523 4.69 12.07 -19.76
C GLU A 523 5.45 12.30 -21.07
N LEU A 524 5.48 11.28 -21.92
CA LEU A 524 6.09 11.30 -23.24
C LEU A 524 5.01 11.05 -24.30
N ASP A 525 4.80 12.03 -25.16
CA ASP A 525 4.01 11.88 -26.37
C ASP A 525 4.72 10.89 -27.31
N VAL A 526 4.02 9.84 -27.70
CA VAL A 526 4.51 8.82 -28.64
C VAL A 526 4.81 9.42 -30.02
N GLY A 527 4.21 10.58 -30.33
CA GLY A 527 4.50 11.38 -31.52
C GLY A 527 5.74 12.27 -31.42
N CYS A 528 6.50 12.26 -30.31
CA CYS A 528 7.72 13.05 -30.14
C CYS A 528 8.70 12.83 -31.30
N GLU A 529 9.17 13.92 -31.93
CA GLU A 529 10.15 13.86 -33.02
C GLU A 529 11.59 13.71 -32.48
N ASP A 530 11.86 14.28 -31.31
CA ASP A 530 13.19 14.32 -30.66
C ASP A 530 13.40 13.16 -29.66
N LEU A 531 13.04 11.93 -30.05
CA LEU A 531 13.10 10.76 -29.15
C LEU A 531 14.50 10.47 -28.62
N TYR A 532 15.56 10.78 -29.37
CA TYR A 532 16.93 10.57 -28.90
C TYR A 532 17.25 11.44 -27.68
N ASP A 533 16.87 12.73 -27.74
CA ASP A 533 17.07 13.68 -26.66
C ASP A 533 16.17 13.35 -25.47
N ALA A 534 14.93 12.90 -25.73
CA ALA A 534 14.05 12.39 -24.69
C ALA A 534 14.68 11.19 -23.94
N MET A 535 15.26 10.22 -24.65
CA MET A 535 15.93 9.09 -24.00
C MET A 535 17.21 9.52 -23.27
N ALA A 536 17.95 10.51 -23.77
CA ALA A 536 19.11 11.07 -23.08
C ALA A 536 18.71 11.72 -21.76
N TYR A 537 17.69 12.59 -21.77
CA TYR A 537 17.10 13.20 -20.59
C TYR A 537 16.70 12.16 -19.53
N LEU A 538 16.02 11.09 -19.97
CA LEU A 538 15.57 10.02 -19.08
C LEU A 538 16.73 9.18 -18.51
N ARG A 539 17.83 9.01 -19.24
CA ARG A 539 19.02 8.30 -18.74
C ARG A 539 19.79 9.10 -17.71
N GLU A 540 19.86 10.42 -17.88
CA GLU A 540 20.63 11.31 -17.01
C GLU A 540 19.95 11.49 -15.65
N ASP A 541 18.62 11.61 -15.61
CA ASP A 541 17.86 11.82 -14.38
C ASP A 541 17.35 10.50 -13.79
N ARG A 542 18.06 10.03 -12.76
CA ARG A 542 17.77 8.77 -12.07
C ARG A 542 16.57 8.82 -11.13
N ASP A 543 16.03 10.00 -10.84
CA ASP A 543 14.82 10.13 -10.04
C ASP A 543 13.58 9.69 -10.83
N ILE A 544 13.64 9.73 -12.18
CA ILE A 544 12.53 9.36 -13.07
C ILE A 544 12.38 7.84 -13.13
N THR A 545 11.40 7.31 -12.40
CA THR A 545 11.15 5.87 -12.33
C THR A 545 9.94 5.43 -13.15
N ASP A 546 9.16 6.39 -13.64
CA ASP A 546 7.83 6.18 -14.20
C ASP A 546 7.60 7.02 -15.45
N VAL A 547 7.17 6.38 -16.54
CA VAL A 547 6.92 7.03 -17.83
C VAL A 547 5.47 6.80 -18.26
N ILE A 548 4.68 7.87 -18.36
CA ILE A 548 3.37 7.82 -19.02
C ILE A 548 3.60 7.99 -20.52
N LEU A 549 3.15 7.04 -21.33
CA LEU A 549 3.04 7.18 -22.77
C LEU A 549 1.63 7.63 -23.12
N SER A 550 1.54 8.70 -23.90
CA SER A 550 0.27 9.24 -24.39
C SER A 550 0.38 9.56 -25.87
N ALA A 551 -0.76 9.66 -26.55
CA ALA A 551 -0.86 10.11 -27.93
C ALA A 551 -2.17 10.87 -28.08
N LYS A 552 -2.22 11.81 -29.04
CA LYS A 552 -3.40 12.66 -29.24
C LYS A 552 -4.70 11.86 -29.38
N ASP A 553 -4.69 10.86 -30.26
CA ASP A 553 -5.85 10.01 -30.57
C ASP A 553 -5.87 8.69 -29.78
N GLY A 554 -5.06 8.59 -28.71
CA GLY A 554 -4.87 7.36 -27.93
C GLY A 554 -3.70 6.50 -28.42
N VAL A 555 -3.00 5.86 -27.49
CA VAL A 555 -1.78 5.08 -27.76
C VAL A 555 -2.03 3.80 -28.57
N VAL A 556 -3.24 3.24 -28.55
CA VAL A 556 -3.58 2.05 -29.35
C VAL A 556 -3.51 2.37 -30.85
N SER A 557 -3.80 3.60 -31.26
CA SER A 557 -3.71 4.04 -32.67
C SER A 557 -2.29 4.04 -33.24
N VAL A 558 -1.27 4.04 -32.36
CA VAL A 558 0.16 4.14 -32.70
C VAL A 558 0.98 3.07 -31.98
N LEU A 559 0.40 1.87 -31.78
CA LEU A 559 0.95 0.82 -30.93
C LEU A 559 2.36 0.34 -31.36
N ASP A 560 2.68 0.35 -32.65
CA ASP A 560 4.03 0.00 -33.14
C ASP A 560 5.11 0.96 -32.63
N LYS A 561 4.78 2.25 -32.55
CA LYS A 561 5.68 3.27 -31.98
C LYS A 561 5.81 3.09 -30.48
N VAL A 562 4.72 2.77 -29.78
CA VAL A 562 4.75 2.42 -28.35
C VAL A 562 5.74 1.28 -28.11
N CYS A 563 5.67 0.21 -28.90
CA CYS A 563 6.60 -0.92 -28.78
C CYS A 563 8.05 -0.49 -28.97
N SER A 564 8.32 0.37 -29.95
CA SER A 564 9.67 0.90 -30.22
C SER A 564 10.20 1.76 -29.06
N ILE A 565 9.38 2.65 -28.51
CA ILE A 565 9.75 3.48 -27.35
C ILE A 565 10.01 2.59 -26.12
N VAL A 566 9.15 1.60 -25.84
CA VAL A 566 9.36 0.67 -24.72
C VAL A 566 10.68 -0.09 -24.87
N GLN A 567 11.03 -0.52 -26.09
CA GLN A 567 12.34 -1.15 -26.35
C GLN A 567 13.52 -0.20 -26.06
N MET A 568 13.39 1.10 -26.33
CA MET A 568 14.41 2.10 -26.01
C MET A 568 14.52 2.42 -24.51
N LEU A 569 13.41 2.31 -23.77
CA LEU A 569 13.33 2.53 -22.33
C LEU A 569 13.85 1.34 -21.52
N ARG A 570 13.67 0.09 -22.00
CA ARG A 570 14.09 -1.14 -21.31
C ARG A 570 15.53 -1.14 -20.77
N PRO A 571 16.55 -0.62 -21.47
CA PRO A 571 17.92 -0.58 -20.97
C PRO A 571 18.18 0.47 -19.88
N ILE A 572 17.21 1.33 -19.56
CA ILE A 572 17.33 2.38 -18.55
C ILE A 572 16.89 1.79 -17.19
N ASP A 573 17.86 1.27 -16.44
CA ASP A 573 17.62 0.42 -15.25
C ASP A 573 16.78 1.06 -14.12
N HIS A 574 16.73 2.40 -14.04
CA HIS A 574 15.93 3.11 -13.02
C HIS A 574 14.47 3.33 -13.44
N ILE A 575 14.11 3.12 -14.72
CA ILE A 575 12.72 3.16 -15.18
C ILE A 575 12.08 1.80 -14.91
N VAL A 576 11.13 1.76 -13.97
CA VAL A 576 10.50 0.52 -13.50
C VAL A 576 9.04 0.39 -13.89
N ALA A 577 8.42 1.47 -14.39
CA ALA A 577 7.02 1.49 -14.77
C ALA A 577 6.79 2.30 -16.06
N ILE A 578 5.94 1.76 -16.92
CA ILE A 578 5.40 2.44 -18.10
C ILE A 578 3.88 2.36 -18.05
N ARG A 579 3.22 3.51 -18.19
CA ARG A 579 1.76 3.63 -18.16
C ARG A 579 1.24 4.07 -19.51
N LEU A 580 0.25 3.36 -20.01
CA LEU A 580 -0.40 3.67 -21.27
C LEU A 580 -1.66 4.46 -20.98
N ARG A 581 -1.71 5.75 -21.33
CA ARG A 581 -2.96 6.51 -21.25
C ARG A 581 -3.81 6.24 -22.49
N GLU A 582 -4.96 5.62 -22.27
CA GLU A 582 -5.91 5.27 -23.33
C GLU A 582 -7.36 5.44 -22.86
N LEU A 583 -7.96 6.57 -23.21
CA LEU A 583 -9.34 6.89 -22.86
C LEU A 583 -10.34 6.07 -23.69
N ASN A 584 -9.94 5.53 -24.84
CA ASN A 584 -10.79 4.63 -25.61
C ASN A 584 -11.01 3.29 -24.90
N LEU A 585 -10.24 2.94 -23.86
CA LEU A 585 -10.62 1.79 -23.01
C LEU A 585 -12.01 1.98 -22.42
N ASN A 586 -12.36 3.22 -22.04
CA ASN A 586 -13.72 3.58 -21.67
C ASN A 586 -14.59 3.77 -22.91
N TYR A 587 -14.22 4.68 -23.81
CA TYR A 587 -15.14 5.23 -24.82
C TYR A 587 -15.27 4.42 -26.12
N ASP A 588 -14.29 3.57 -26.45
CA ASP A 588 -14.35 2.64 -27.58
C ASP A 588 -13.61 1.33 -27.24
N PRO A 589 -14.14 0.52 -26.31
CA PRO A 589 -13.45 -0.69 -25.83
C PRO A 589 -13.29 -1.75 -26.93
N ALA A 590 -13.94 -1.61 -28.08
CA ALA A 590 -13.86 -2.56 -29.18
C ALA A 590 -12.47 -2.56 -29.86
N ILE A 591 -11.70 -1.46 -29.75
CA ILE A 591 -10.34 -1.40 -30.32
C ILE A 591 -9.35 -2.32 -29.60
N PHE A 592 -9.67 -2.77 -28.38
CA PHE A 592 -8.88 -3.72 -27.62
C PHE A 592 -9.20 -5.15 -28.08
N THR A 593 -8.73 -5.47 -29.28
CA THR A 593 -8.73 -6.83 -29.81
C THR A 593 -7.79 -7.73 -29.01
N GLU A 594 -7.89 -9.04 -29.21
CA GLU A 594 -6.98 -10.00 -28.58
C GLU A 594 -5.51 -9.71 -28.94
N ASP A 595 -5.24 -9.29 -30.18
CA ASP A 595 -3.90 -8.92 -30.65
C ASP A 595 -3.36 -7.67 -29.94
N VAL A 596 -4.18 -6.62 -29.80
CA VAL A 596 -3.77 -5.40 -29.07
C VAL A 596 -3.44 -5.72 -27.62
N ILE A 597 -4.29 -6.52 -26.96
CA ILE A 597 -4.05 -6.95 -25.58
C ILE A 597 -2.78 -7.79 -25.50
N ALA A 598 -2.55 -8.71 -26.45
CA ALA A 598 -1.36 -9.56 -26.49
C ALA A 598 -0.08 -8.73 -26.67
N VAL A 599 -0.09 -7.73 -27.55
CA VAL A 599 1.03 -6.80 -27.76
C VAL A 599 1.33 -6.03 -26.48
N ILE A 600 0.35 -5.34 -25.90
CA ILE A 600 0.54 -4.59 -24.65
C ILE A 600 1.03 -5.50 -23.52
N SER A 601 0.44 -6.70 -23.40
CA SER A 601 0.81 -7.67 -22.38
C SER A 601 2.23 -8.21 -22.56
N GLY A 602 2.69 -8.37 -23.80
CA GLY A 602 4.04 -8.79 -24.12
C GLY A 602 5.11 -7.73 -23.83
N LEU A 603 4.71 -6.47 -23.60
CA LEU A 603 5.64 -5.41 -23.20
C LEU A 603 6.02 -5.51 -21.72
N GLN A 604 5.23 -6.18 -20.89
CA GLN A 604 5.53 -6.30 -19.46
C GLN A 604 6.70 -7.25 -19.16
N ASP A 605 7.53 -6.88 -18.19
CA ASP A 605 8.55 -7.73 -17.60
C ASP A 605 8.56 -7.55 -16.07
N LEU A 606 7.71 -8.29 -15.35
CA LEU A 606 7.71 -8.29 -13.88
C LEU A 606 8.76 -9.27 -13.33
N SER A 607 10.05 -8.94 -13.57
CA SER A 607 11.18 -9.61 -12.93
C SER A 607 11.68 -8.84 -11.71
N ILE A 608 12.21 -9.54 -10.71
CA ILE A 608 12.75 -8.87 -9.51
C ILE A 608 14.10 -8.18 -9.75
N VAL A 609 14.70 -8.28 -10.93
CA VAL A 609 16.03 -7.75 -11.26
C VAL A 609 15.92 -6.51 -12.13
N ARG A 610 15.19 -6.60 -13.24
CA ARG A 610 14.86 -5.50 -14.16
C ARG A 610 13.35 -5.42 -14.35
N PRO A 611 12.61 -5.00 -13.33
CA PRO A 611 11.17 -4.89 -13.40
C PRO A 611 10.81 -3.77 -14.36
N LEU A 612 9.99 -4.10 -15.36
CA LEU A 612 9.28 -3.15 -16.19
C LEU A 612 7.80 -3.46 -16.09
N ARG A 613 7.12 -2.73 -15.22
CA ARG A 613 5.70 -2.86 -15.01
C ARG A 613 4.93 -2.09 -16.08
N MET A 614 3.93 -2.73 -16.68
CA MET A 614 2.98 -2.06 -17.57
C MET A 614 1.68 -1.78 -16.81
N GLU A 615 1.10 -0.60 -17.00
CA GLU A 615 -0.24 -0.26 -16.53
C GLU A 615 -1.04 0.45 -17.62
N VAL A 616 -2.37 0.36 -17.55
CA VAL A 616 -3.27 1.06 -18.48
C VAL A 616 -4.13 2.05 -17.69
N GLU A 617 -3.99 3.32 -18.04
CA GLU A 617 -4.73 4.44 -17.49
C GLU A 617 -5.93 4.77 -18.37
N THR A 618 -7.10 4.93 -17.75
CA THR A 618 -8.31 5.44 -18.39
C THR A 618 -9.04 6.42 -17.47
N GLN A 619 -10.28 6.80 -17.81
CA GLN A 619 -11.12 7.65 -16.98
C GLN A 619 -12.60 7.25 -17.05
N PHE A 620 -13.36 7.59 -16.02
CA PHE A 620 -14.83 7.54 -16.05
C PHE A 620 -15.40 8.81 -15.40
N LEU A 621 -16.24 9.55 -16.11
CA LEU A 621 -16.87 10.78 -15.61
C LEU A 621 -18.25 10.52 -15.02
N HIS A 622 -18.92 9.45 -15.44
CA HIS A 622 -20.30 9.13 -15.05
C HIS A 622 -20.49 7.60 -14.99
N GLU A 623 -21.42 7.11 -14.17
CA GLU A 623 -21.68 5.68 -13.98
C GLU A 623 -22.29 4.97 -15.22
N THR A 624 -22.92 5.72 -16.13
CA THR A 624 -23.52 5.22 -17.37
C THR A 624 -22.47 4.88 -18.41
N GLU A 625 -21.23 5.33 -18.23
CA GLU A 625 -20.12 5.02 -19.13
C GLU A 625 -19.63 3.58 -18.96
N PHE A 626 -19.93 2.92 -17.84
CA PHE A 626 -19.46 1.56 -17.58
C PHE A 626 -20.23 0.51 -18.41
N LEU A 627 -19.48 -0.32 -19.12
CA LEU A 627 -19.96 -1.40 -19.99
C LEU A 627 -19.50 -2.76 -19.48
N ASP A 628 -20.16 -3.83 -19.90
CA ASP A 628 -19.72 -5.19 -19.56
C ASP A 628 -18.38 -5.56 -20.20
N ALA A 629 -18.05 -4.92 -21.32
CA ALA A 629 -16.75 -5.04 -21.96
C ALA A 629 -15.59 -4.68 -21.01
N HIS A 630 -15.79 -3.73 -20.08
CA HIS A 630 -14.73 -3.30 -19.16
C HIS A 630 -14.29 -4.40 -18.20
N SER A 631 -15.21 -5.23 -17.68
CA SER A 631 -14.87 -6.40 -16.85
C SER A 631 -13.96 -7.37 -17.62
N ARG A 632 -14.31 -7.64 -18.88
CA ARG A 632 -13.53 -8.55 -19.74
C ARG A 632 -12.13 -7.99 -19.98
N LEU A 633 -12.01 -6.72 -20.34
CA LEU A 633 -10.72 -6.09 -20.61
C LEU A 633 -9.83 -6.04 -19.37
N ALA A 634 -10.38 -5.65 -18.21
CA ALA A 634 -9.64 -5.63 -16.96
C ALA A 634 -9.16 -7.04 -16.57
N ASP A 635 -9.98 -8.07 -16.72
CA ASP A 635 -9.57 -9.46 -16.48
C ASP A 635 -8.48 -9.92 -17.46
N CYS A 636 -8.60 -9.60 -18.75
CA CYS A 636 -7.57 -9.93 -19.75
C CYS A 636 -6.20 -9.36 -19.38
N PHE A 637 -6.12 -8.08 -18.98
CA PHE A 637 -4.88 -7.46 -18.53
C PHE A 637 -4.41 -8.01 -17.18
N ARG A 638 -5.32 -8.21 -16.24
CA ARG A 638 -4.98 -8.74 -14.92
C ARG A 638 -4.41 -10.15 -14.97
N ARG A 639 -4.88 -11.02 -15.86
CA ARG A 639 -4.31 -12.36 -16.12
C ARG A 639 -2.85 -12.32 -16.53
N LYS A 640 -2.36 -11.14 -16.95
CA LYS A 640 -0.97 -10.89 -17.33
C LYS A 640 -0.21 -10.07 -16.29
N GLY A 641 -0.85 -9.73 -15.16
CA GLY A 641 -0.29 -8.90 -14.10
C GLY A 641 -0.32 -7.40 -14.40
N ILE A 642 -1.11 -6.95 -15.39
CA ILE A 642 -1.26 -5.55 -15.75
C ILE A 642 -2.47 -4.97 -15.05
N THR A 643 -2.29 -3.85 -14.34
CA THR A 643 -3.39 -3.14 -13.70
C THR A 643 -4.01 -2.14 -14.66
N VAL A 644 -5.34 -2.19 -14.77
CA VAL A 644 -6.16 -1.12 -15.36
C VAL A 644 -6.63 -0.21 -14.23
N TYR A 645 -6.40 1.09 -14.35
CA TYR A 645 -6.81 2.06 -13.36
C TYR A 645 -7.45 3.30 -14.00
N ALA A 646 -8.28 3.97 -13.22
CA ALA A 646 -9.02 5.16 -13.65
C ALA A 646 -8.59 6.39 -12.86
N ASN A 647 -8.39 7.50 -13.58
CA ASN A 647 -8.23 8.84 -13.05
C ASN A 647 -9.43 9.67 -13.49
N SER A 648 -10.25 10.13 -12.55
CA SER A 648 -11.46 10.90 -12.86
C SER A 648 -11.33 12.35 -12.42
N GLN A 649 -12.09 13.21 -13.07
CA GLN A 649 -12.12 14.64 -12.82
C GLN A 649 -13.45 15.01 -12.18
N LEU A 650 -13.41 15.78 -11.10
CA LEU A 650 -14.60 16.28 -10.44
C LEU A 650 -15.17 17.47 -11.22
N LEU A 651 -16.37 17.30 -11.77
CA LEU A 651 -17.03 18.25 -12.66
C LEU A 651 -18.37 18.69 -12.07
N SER A 652 -18.55 20.00 -11.99
CA SER A 652 -19.75 20.59 -11.38
C SER A 652 -21.01 20.28 -12.21
N GLY A 653 -22.04 19.77 -11.55
CA GLY A 653 -23.30 19.34 -12.14
C GLY A 653 -23.25 17.95 -12.80
N VAL A 654 -22.09 17.27 -12.80
CA VAL A 654 -21.91 15.96 -13.43
C VAL A 654 -21.74 14.89 -12.38
N ASN A 655 -20.65 14.95 -11.60
CA ASN A 655 -20.25 13.89 -10.67
C ASN A 655 -19.78 14.42 -9.31
N ASN A 656 -20.07 15.68 -8.99
CA ASN A 656 -19.72 16.30 -7.71
C ASN A 656 -20.73 16.05 -6.58
N GLY A 657 -21.66 15.11 -6.77
CA GLY A 657 -22.50 14.55 -5.72
C GLY A 657 -21.85 13.32 -5.07
N ALA A 658 -21.97 13.18 -3.75
CA ALA A 658 -21.38 12.06 -3.01
C ALA A 658 -21.92 10.68 -3.42
N GLU A 659 -23.23 10.59 -3.70
CA GLU A 659 -23.87 9.37 -4.19
C GLU A 659 -23.46 9.04 -5.62
N ASP A 660 -23.30 10.05 -6.48
CA ASP A 660 -22.89 9.87 -7.87
C ASP A 660 -21.44 9.39 -7.96
N MET A 661 -20.56 9.97 -7.15
CA MET A 661 -19.18 9.49 -7.03
C MET A 661 -19.10 8.08 -6.43
N GLN A 662 -20.00 7.72 -5.50
CA GLN A 662 -20.08 6.35 -4.98
C GLN A 662 -20.43 5.34 -6.06
N LYS A 663 -21.35 5.67 -6.98
CA LYS A 663 -21.66 4.79 -8.12
C LYS A 663 -20.44 4.58 -9.01
N ILE A 664 -19.71 5.63 -9.36
CA ILE A 664 -18.47 5.53 -10.18
C ILE A 664 -17.44 4.65 -9.46
N SER A 665 -17.17 4.94 -8.19
CA SER A 665 -16.21 4.22 -7.35
C SER A 665 -16.56 2.73 -7.21
N TYR A 666 -17.83 2.41 -6.94
CA TYR A 666 -18.32 1.04 -6.89
C TYR A 666 -18.21 0.34 -8.25
N ARG A 667 -18.58 1.00 -9.35
CA ARG A 667 -18.50 0.43 -10.70
C ARG A 667 -17.06 0.14 -11.13
N CYS A 668 -16.10 1.02 -10.82
CA CYS A 668 -14.68 0.72 -11.00
C CYS A 668 -14.30 -0.59 -10.31
N ARG A 669 -14.63 -0.72 -9.02
CA ARG A 669 -14.32 -1.93 -8.24
C ARG A 669 -15.03 -3.18 -8.75
N GLU A 670 -16.28 -3.07 -9.17
CA GLU A 670 -17.06 -4.15 -9.78
C GLU A 670 -16.44 -4.63 -11.10
N LYS A 671 -16.01 -3.68 -11.96
CA LYS A 671 -15.35 -3.95 -13.24
C LYS A 671 -13.87 -4.24 -13.13
N ASP A 672 -13.36 -4.36 -11.90
CA ASP A 672 -11.98 -4.73 -11.59
C ASP A 672 -10.92 -3.69 -12.01
N ILE A 673 -11.35 -2.43 -12.11
CA ILE A 673 -10.56 -1.24 -12.41
C ILE A 673 -10.24 -0.53 -11.09
N GLU A 674 -8.99 -0.18 -10.87
CA GLU A 674 -8.61 0.58 -9.68
C GLU A 674 -8.99 2.05 -9.85
N PHE A 675 -9.86 2.57 -8.98
CA PHE A 675 -10.14 4.01 -8.99
C PHE A 675 -9.02 4.74 -8.24
N HIS A 676 -8.08 5.30 -8.99
CA HIS A 676 -6.83 5.80 -8.44
C HIS A 676 -6.94 7.23 -7.93
N HIS A 677 -7.17 8.19 -8.83
CA HIS A 677 -7.26 9.60 -8.51
C HIS A 677 -8.63 10.17 -8.84
N LEU A 678 -9.12 11.04 -7.95
CA LEU A 678 -10.17 12.01 -8.19
C LEU A 678 -9.52 13.40 -8.16
N TYR A 679 -9.29 13.98 -9.33
CA TYR A 679 -8.77 15.33 -9.45
C TYR A 679 -9.88 16.34 -9.15
N VAL A 680 -9.70 17.20 -8.16
CA VAL A 680 -10.69 18.23 -7.81
C VAL A 680 -10.48 19.53 -8.59
N CYS A 681 -9.28 19.72 -9.15
CA CYS A 681 -8.93 20.86 -10.00
C CYS A 681 -7.62 20.62 -10.76
N GLY A 682 -7.32 21.51 -11.71
CA GLY A 682 -6.04 21.62 -12.41
C GLY A 682 -5.93 20.77 -13.67
N MET A 683 -6.96 19.97 -13.98
CA MET A 683 -7.06 19.23 -15.24
C MET A 683 -7.63 20.10 -16.36
N SER A 684 -7.19 19.87 -17.60
CA SER A 684 -7.54 20.70 -18.77
C SER A 684 -9.06 20.80 -19.03
N LEU A 685 -9.80 19.71 -18.80
CA LEU A 685 -11.25 19.70 -18.94
C LEU A 685 -11.93 20.50 -17.81
N GLN A 686 -11.40 20.44 -16.59
CA GLN A 686 -11.87 21.26 -15.46
C GLN A 686 -11.60 22.75 -15.69
N ASP A 687 -10.48 23.11 -16.32
CA ASP A 687 -10.14 24.51 -16.58
C ASP A 687 -11.19 25.20 -17.43
N LYS A 688 -11.82 24.47 -18.35
CA LYS A 688 -12.93 24.96 -19.20
C LYS A 688 -14.30 24.76 -18.54
N TRP A 689 -14.55 23.62 -17.90
CA TRP A 689 -15.87 23.27 -17.39
C TRP A 689 -16.21 23.95 -16.06
N ASN A 690 -15.26 23.96 -15.11
CA ASN A 690 -15.46 24.47 -13.76
C ASN A 690 -15.18 25.98 -13.66
N GLU A 691 -14.89 26.68 -14.77
CA GLU A 691 -14.65 28.13 -14.79
C GLU A 691 -15.88 28.90 -14.32
N ASP A 692 -17.04 28.63 -14.94
CA ASP A 692 -18.33 29.25 -14.60
C ASP A 692 -19.03 28.55 -13.43
N LYS A 693 -18.63 27.31 -13.12
CA LYS A 693 -19.26 26.44 -12.11
C LYS A 693 -18.21 25.81 -11.21
N LYS A 694 -17.67 26.62 -10.29
CA LYS A 694 -16.65 26.15 -9.35
C LYS A 694 -17.15 25.00 -8.49
N ILE A 695 -16.24 24.10 -8.14
CA ILE A 695 -16.48 23.07 -7.13
C ILE A 695 -16.39 23.72 -5.75
N ILE A 696 -17.37 23.45 -4.89
CA ILE A 696 -17.33 23.87 -3.48
C ILE A 696 -16.37 22.93 -2.75
N ALA A 697 -15.27 23.47 -2.21
CA ALA A 697 -14.20 22.70 -1.59
C ALA A 697 -14.72 21.82 -0.44
N ASP A 698 -15.63 22.32 0.39
CA ASP A 698 -16.26 21.57 1.47
C ASP A 698 -16.99 20.32 0.96
N SER A 699 -17.64 20.38 -0.21
CA SER A 699 -18.35 19.22 -0.76
C SER A 699 -17.44 18.04 -1.10
N VAL A 700 -16.14 18.29 -1.29
CA VAL A 700 -15.12 17.24 -1.49
C VAL A 700 -14.97 16.38 -0.24
N LEU A 701 -15.07 16.98 0.96
CA LEU A 701 -15.06 16.23 2.22
C LEU A 701 -16.31 15.36 2.35
N ASP A 702 -17.48 15.85 1.90
CA ASP A 702 -18.73 15.08 1.93
C ASP A 702 -18.63 13.83 1.04
N ILE A 703 -18.03 13.96 -0.15
CA ILE A 703 -17.70 12.84 -1.02
C ILE A 703 -16.78 11.85 -0.29
N ALA A 704 -15.66 12.32 0.27
CA ALA A 704 -14.69 11.46 0.96
C ALA A 704 -15.32 10.70 2.13
N THR A 705 -16.10 11.40 2.96
CA THR A 705 -16.85 10.84 4.09
C THR A 705 -17.84 9.78 3.63
N TYR A 706 -18.61 10.05 2.57
CA TYR A 706 -19.60 9.11 2.07
C TYR A 706 -18.97 7.83 1.50
N LEU A 707 -17.92 7.98 0.67
CA LEU A 707 -17.16 6.86 0.11
C LEU A 707 -16.52 6.01 1.22
N ARG A 708 -15.95 6.63 2.25
CA ARG A 708 -15.35 5.91 3.39
C ARG A 708 -16.39 5.13 4.21
N ARG A 709 -17.60 5.67 4.38
CA ARG A 709 -18.67 5.00 5.14
C ARG A 709 -19.18 3.76 4.41
N TYR A 710 -19.53 3.89 3.14
CA TYR A 710 -20.27 2.84 2.41
C TYR A 710 -19.40 1.99 1.48
N GLY A 711 -18.27 2.53 1.01
CA GLY A 711 -17.39 1.85 0.08
C GLY A 711 -16.37 0.92 0.74
N SER A 712 -15.74 0.08 -0.08
CA SER A 712 -14.53 -0.66 0.28
C SER A 712 -13.33 0.29 0.44
N GLY A 713 -12.36 -0.08 1.28
CA GLY A 713 -11.10 0.66 1.34
C GLY A 713 -10.34 0.73 0.01
N ARG A 714 -10.62 -0.20 -0.93
CA ARG A 714 -10.06 -0.24 -2.29
C ARG A 714 -10.90 0.50 -3.34
N GLU A 715 -12.07 1.01 -2.96
CA GLU A 715 -12.97 1.80 -3.83
C GLU A 715 -12.68 3.30 -3.76
N ILE A 716 -12.17 3.75 -2.62
CA ILE A 716 -11.93 5.16 -2.36
C ILE A 716 -10.75 5.59 -3.25
N PRO A 717 -10.84 6.69 -4.02
CA PRO A 717 -9.71 7.26 -4.76
C PRO A 717 -8.87 8.17 -3.85
N ARG A 718 -7.66 8.53 -4.27
CA ARG A 718 -6.99 9.70 -3.67
C ARG A 718 -7.61 10.96 -4.25
N ILE A 719 -7.80 11.96 -3.40
CA ILE A 719 -8.35 13.24 -3.81
C ILE A 719 -7.17 14.16 -4.06
N ILE A 720 -7.01 14.59 -5.31
CA ILE A 720 -5.79 15.25 -5.79
C ILE A 720 -6.09 16.67 -6.24
N ILE A 721 -5.23 17.59 -5.83
CA ILE A 721 -5.10 18.93 -6.40
C ILE A 721 -3.91 18.91 -7.33
N ARG A 722 -4.10 19.38 -8.57
CA ARG A 722 -2.98 19.69 -9.45
C ARG A 722 -2.78 21.21 -9.52
N SER A 723 -1.65 21.67 -9.03
CA SER A 723 -1.21 23.06 -9.07
C SER A 723 -0.02 23.22 -10.01
N GLN A 724 0.60 24.40 -10.05
CA GLN A 724 1.82 24.61 -10.86
C GLN A 724 3.04 23.86 -10.33
N LEU A 725 3.04 23.51 -9.05
CA LEU A 725 4.11 22.72 -8.45
C LEU A 725 3.91 21.20 -8.64
N GLY A 726 2.76 20.79 -9.20
CA GLY A 726 2.43 19.39 -9.48
C GLY A 726 1.24 18.89 -8.68
N GLU A 727 1.24 17.61 -8.35
CA GLU A 727 0.14 16.94 -7.66
C GLU A 727 0.35 16.92 -6.15
N SER A 728 -0.70 17.27 -5.41
CA SER A 728 -0.75 17.16 -3.96
C SER A 728 -2.07 16.53 -3.49
N ASP A 729 -2.04 15.87 -2.33
CA ASP A 729 -3.23 15.31 -1.70
C ASP A 729 -4.05 16.44 -1.09
N PHE A 730 -5.32 16.53 -1.47
CA PHE A 730 -6.26 17.53 -0.97
C PHE A 730 -6.29 17.51 0.56
N ASN A 731 -5.91 18.63 1.17
CA ASN A 731 -5.98 18.88 2.61
C ASN A 731 -5.03 18.01 3.49
N LEU A 732 -4.19 17.17 2.88
CA LEU A 732 -3.22 16.32 3.59
C LEU A 732 -1.79 16.81 3.37
N THR A 733 -1.33 16.82 2.12
CA THR A 733 -0.01 17.34 1.74
C THR A 733 -0.08 18.76 1.16
N SER A 734 -1.30 19.26 0.92
CA SER A 734 -1.58 20.65 0.61
C SER A 734 -2.33 21.35 1.75
N ARG A 735 -2.17 22.68 1.82
CA ARG A 735 -2.90 23.54 2.75
C ARG A 735 -3.35 24.80 2.04
N PHE A 736 -4.62 25.17 2.19
CA PHE A 736 -5.11 26.43 1.67
C PHE A 736 -4.93 27.54 2.70
N ILE A 737 -4.52 28.71 2.22
CA ILE A 737 -4.31 29.91 3.01
C ILE A 737 -5.06 31.08 2.38
N ARG A 738 -5.66 31.92 3.22
CA ARG A 738 -6.36 33.14 2.78
C ARG A 738 -5.39 34.32 2.83
N THR A 739 -5.30 35.04 1.73
CA THR A 739 -4.56 36.31 1.61
C THR A 739 -5.49 37.45 1.25
N TYR A 740 -4.98 38.68 1.29
CA TYR A 740 -5.68 39.87 0.79
C TYR A 740 -6.05 39.77 -0.71
N GLU A 741 -5.27 39.03 -1.49
CA GLU A 741 -5.48 38.87 -2.94
C GLU A 741 -6.45 37.72 -3.27
N GLY A 742 -6.66 36.79 -2.33
CA GLY A 742 -7.53 35.62 -2.49
C GLY A 742 -6.99 34.38 -1.79
N ILE A 743 -7.51 33.22 -2.15
CA ILE A 743 -7.06 31.94 -1.59
C ILE A 743 -5.92 31.41 -2.45
N MET A 744 -4.90 30.84 -1.81
CA MET A 744 -3.76 30.20 -2.46
C MET A 744 -3.35 28.93 -1.71
N LEU A 745 -2.46 28.15 -2.30
CA LEU A 745 -1.82 27.03 -1.62
C LEU A 745 -0.57 27.51 -0.86
N GLU A 746 -0.39 27.03 0.36
CA GLU A 746 0.78 27.34 1.19
C GLU A 746 2.06 26.95 0.45
N GLY A 747 2.96 27.92 0.23
CA GLY A 747 4.22 27.72 -0.51
C GLY A 747 4.14 28.00 -2.02
N GLU A 748 2.96 28.31 -2.55
CA GLU A 748 2.81 28.76 -3.94
C GLU A 748 2.76 30.29 -4.05
N SER A 749 2.83 30.84 -5.25
CA SER A 749 2.75 32.30 -5.50
C SER A 749 1.49 32.72 -6.24
N LEU A 750 0.62 31.78 -6.58
CA LEU A 750 -0.55 32.04 -7.42
C LEU A 750 -1.85 31.79 -6.68
N LEU A 751 -2.82 32.65 -6.98
CA LEU A 751 -4.18 32.51 -6.51
C LEU A 751 -4.81 31.23 -7.05
N PHE A 752 -5.42 30.51 -6.13
CA PHE A 752 -6.14 29.29 -6.40
C PHE A 752 -7.62 29.61 -6.62
N THR A 753 -8.00 29.80 -7.87
CA THR A 753 -9.33 30.31 -8.26
C THR A 753 -10.34 29.23 -8.64
N LYS A 754 -9.90 27.97 -8.73
CA LYS A 754 -10.67 26.85 -9.30
C LYS A 754 -11.64 26.17 -8.33
N LEU A 755 -11.52 26.45 -7.03
CA LEU A 755 -12.46 26.02 -6.00
C LEU A 755 -13.16 27.24 -5.37
N ALA A 756 -14.40 27.04 -4.94
CA ALA A 756 -15.13 27.95 -4.07
C ALA A 756 -15.03 27.46 -2.62
N PHE A 757 -14.90 28.37 -1.67
CA PHE A 757 -14.75 28.05 -0.25
C PHE A 757 -15.87 28.71 0.54
N ASP A 758 -16.64 27.89 1.25
CA ASP A 758 -17.79 28.34 2.05
C ASP A 758 -17.36 28.50 3.51
N GLY A 759 -16.59 29.56 3.78
CA GLY A 759 -16.05 29.88 5.10
C GLY A 759 -14.57 29.55 5.26
N ASP A 760 -14.14 29.40 6.51
CA ASP A 760 -12.72 29.32 6.87
C ASP A 760 -12.26 27.94 7.36
N PHE A 761 -13.13 26.93 7.33
CA PHE A 761 -12.78 25.58 7.84
C PHE A 761 -11.58 24.96 7.09
N LEU A 762 -11.54 25.11 5.77
CA LEU A 762 -10.44 24.61 4.92
C LEU A 762 -9.33 25.62 4.69
N CYS A 763 -9.49 26.88 5.12
CA CYS A 763 -8.53 27.95 4.87
C CYS A 763 -7.93 28.44 6.19
N GLY A 764 -6.62 28.29 6.35
CA GLY A 764 -5.92 28.97 7.43
C GLY A 764 -5.83 30.48 7.16
N ASP A 765 -5.91 31.28 8.22
CA ASP A 765 -5.42 32.66 8.18
C ASP A 765 -3.89 32.66 8.21
N LEU A 766 -3.28 33.52 7.40
CA LEU A 766 -1.82 33.74 7.34
C LEU A 766 -1.33 34.70 8.42
#